data_AF-A0A1F8QRF3-F1
#
_entry.id   AF-A0A1F8QRF3-F1
#
_cell.length_a   1.000
_cell.length_b   1.000
_cell.length_c   1.000
_cell.angle_alpha   90.00
_cell.angle_beta   90.00
_cell.angle_gamma   90.00
#
_symmetry.space_group_name_H-M   'P 1'
#
loop_
_entity.id
_entity.type
_entity.pdbx_description
1 polymer ?
#
loop_
_entity_poly.entity_id
_entity_poly.type
_entity_poly.pdbx_seq_one_letter_code
_entity_poly.pdbx_strand_id
1 'polypeptide(L)'
;MRNKTALVAVLFLCLVLSGCVTLKDPEASQEYSADLVATVGPGQTAGQTFVSRRPRLNQVQLWLRQAKPPVQPDGEVFAELYASPEAEQPLARVAIRYATIARSLLVTIPLPPQSDEPDQGYYLVLKTGDGAIGVLGRAEDAYPFGELLVNGGAVDADAAFRLGYAYDAPAMIHDATKALSGIWLLIPIIVLLWAPGRLLLSVFAGQLRLDWGERSALAIGLSMALVPLVMLWTTALHLSWTRTGVILVYTSVVAGLVWRAWRTRPHPLRLSLDSTDLVLASILAFSLLIRLAMVRDLAAPAWVDSVHHATITRLILQEGGFPQSYALTMQTEASGYHPGFHSLAAAFHWLSGLDLPENLLLLGQVLNAACILGVYLLTTTLTNDRRAGLFAALIAGVFSPMPAYYTSWGRYTQLAGLVILPAAFKLVQVVLEDGQTTWKNRASLWGLAAVACGGLFMTHYRVAIFLALLLAAYLLGETLRNLDKTPLWRSLPPVLGRLGALAGISLLITLPWWPNLYQSMIAPRLALHPLAPIPLKVDWGLLTPAYGKAALILAAGGLVWSVFRARWFGPVLALWVGLMYLSANQGTVSLPVSTGINKTSVEIMLFLPIAVLGGFLIGDLIDLSDRYMPAILRRPYHISIALITAALGIIGAQKLLPILNPSTLLFRQADRQAITWIENNLAKDERFLINPFLWGYDLYAGQDGGSWITPLSGRLTLPPPVLYGLGDEAEVKAITQASRQTLDHGKDPAALHALMQEQDIHYVYTGGRGGAISPGALKSSPLFEALYHQDGVWIFRLRKRGIMPHKILSYRKPYTISDFRSESMKSNLSIGLPRMHLEPGEKRDFLPEFVQRLCHFGFEIFLEHDYGIGMGYKESDYVALAPTAQLTTRLETFNKDIILVLRYPGDDALANMQPGACLISMLHYPTRPRRVALLKEMGLEAISLDSIQDDVGRRLIENLRAVAWNGVEVSFKVLKEHYPPPGLEDPNRLPIKVTVLGAGAVGMFAIQAAIRYGNEKTWRHMASIGATGVQVTAVDYDLTNHPAITQQILKYTDILVDATQRPDPTSPVVLNEWIGLMRPHAVLLDLSVDPYDCDPVLRSVKGIEGIPQGNLDQYVFMPDDLAYEAIPPCVQTKERRLAVSCYSWPGIYPKECMDLYGKQLAPLLHEIAKRRGVQNIDRDGSFFQRAIGRAMLSNWKNIDEKGKQ
;
A
#
# COMPACT_ATOMS: atom_id res chain seq x y z
N MET A 1 -49.35 19.52 -8.00
CA MET A 1 -48.30 19.90 -8.97
C MET A 1 -47.68 21.26 -8.65
N ARG A 2 -48.46 22.33 -8.38
CA ARG A 2 -47.96 23.69 -8.03
C ARG A 2 -46.85 23.75 -6.96
N ASN A 3 -46.90 22.93 -5.91
CA ASN A 3 -45.87 22.92 -4.85
C ASN A 3 -44.55 22.24 -5.28
N LYS A 4 -44.57 21.34 -6.27
CA LYS A 4 -43.38 20.60 -6.72
C LYS A 4 -42.49 21.46 -7.63
N THR A 5 -43.11 22.21 -8.54
CA THR A 5 -42.42 23.17 -9.42
C THR A 5 -41.80 24.32 -8.62
N ALA A 6 -42.48 24.78 -7.56
CA ALA A 6 -41.93 25.81 -6.66
C ALA A 6 -40.68 25.33 -5.90
N LEU A 7 -40.67 24.09 -5.40
CA LEU A 7 -39.51 23.54 -4.68
C LEU A 7 -38.29 23.38 -5.58
N VAL A 8 -38.49 22.90 -6.82
CA VAL A 8 -37.41 22.79 -7.82
C VAL A 8 -36.86 24.18 -8.18
N ALA A 9 -37.72 25.17 -8.37
CA ALA A 9 -37.30 26.55 -8.64
C ALA A 9 -36.52 27.15 -7.46
N VAL A 10 -36.92 26.90 -6.22
CA VAL A 10 -36.20 27.34 -5.02
C VAL A 10 -34.84 26.66 -4.91
N LEU A 11 -34.77 25.34 -5.12
CA LEU A 11 -33.50 24.61 -5.11
C LEU A 11 -32.54 25.13 -6.19
N PHE A 12 -33.04 25.35 -7.40
CA PHE A 12 -32.26 25.94 -8.49
C PHE A 12 -31.76 27.34 -8.14
N LEU A 13 -32.61 28.20 -7.58
CA LEU A 13 -32.22 29.54 -7.12
C LEU A 13 -31.15 29.47 -6.03
N CYS A 14 -31.33 28.59 -5.03
CA CYS A 14 -30.34 28.38 -3.97
C CYS A 14 -29.00 27.92 -4.53
N LEU A 15 -29.02 27.09 -5.56
CA LEU A 15 -27.82 26.63 -6.24
C LEU A 15 -27.11 27.76 -6.97
N VAL A 16 -27.84 28.55 -7.76
CA VAL A 16 -27.24 29.68 -8.48
C VAL A 16 -26.62 30.71 -7.53
N LEU A 17 -27.28 30.99 -6.40
CA LEU A 17 -26.81 31.97 -5.42
C LEU A 17 -25.63 31.49 -4.56
N SER A 18 -25.33 30.19 -4.51
CA SER A 18 -24.20 29.69 -3.73
C SER A 18 -22.85 29.89 -4.42
N GLY A 19 -22.83 30.30 -5.70
CA GLY A 19 -21.62 30.44 -6.50
C GLY A 19 -20.63 31.48 -6.02
N CYS A 20 -21.07 32.64 -5.52
CA CYS A 20 -20.26 33.84 -5.26
C CYS A 20 -19.12 33.67 -4.21
N VAL A 21 -18.08 32.92 -4.56
CA VAL A 21 -16.93 32.58 -3.71
C VAL A 21 -15.64 32.60 -4.51
N THR A 22 -14.50 32.68 -3.83
CA THR A 22 -13.20 32.44 -4.47
C THR A 22 -12.85 30.96 -4.33
N LEU A 23 -12.73 30.27 -5.45
CA LEU A 23 -12.14 28.93 -5.52
C LEU A 23 -10.66 29.03 -5.83
N LYS A 24 -9.91 28.00 -5.46
CA LYS A 24 -8.45 27.95 -5.64
C LYS A 24 -8.13 27.16 -6.90
N ASP A 25 -7.12 27.59 -7.63
CA ASP A 25 -6.64 26.91 -8.84
C ASP A 25 -5.34 26.14 -8.51
N PRO A 26 -5.43 24.83 -8.21
CA PRO A 26 -4.26 24.02 -7.90
C PRO A 26 -3.36 23.76 -9.12
N GLU A 27 -3.90 23.87 -10.34
CA GLU A 27 -3.19 23.55 -11.57
C GLU A 27 -2.20 24.66 -11.96
N ALA A 28 -2.57 25.91 -11.70
CA ALA A 28 -1.75 27.08 -12.02
C ALA A 28 -0.82 27.53 -10.88
N SER A 29 -0.94 26.97 -9.67
CA SER A 29 -0.19 27.40 -8.49
C SER A 29 1.23 26.82 -8.42
N GLN A 30 2.17 27.52 -7.79
CA GLN A 30 3.53 27.07 -7.47
C GLN A 30 3.71 27.06 -5.94
N GLU A 31 3.72 25.89 -5.30
CA GLU A 31 3.65 25.80 -3.83
C GLU A 31 5.00 25.60 -3.13
N TYR A 32 6.08 25.35 -3.86
CA TYR A 32 7.40 25.14 -3.24
C TYR A 32 7.98 26.47 -2.74
N SER A 33 8.05 26.65 -1.42
CA SER A 33 8.37 27.93 -0.77
C SER A 33 9.57 27.87 0.19
N ALA A 34 10.50 26.95 -0.02
CA ALA A 34 11.60 26.72 0.93
C ALA A 34 12.76 27.72 0.78
N ASP A 35 12.94 28.29 -0.41
CA ASP A 35 14.07 29.15 -0.74
C ASP A 35 13.69 30.63 -0.66
N LEU A 36 14.64 31.51 -0.32
CA LEU A 36 14.50 32.96 -0.52
C LEU A 36 14.93 33.29 -1.95
N VAL A 37 13.99 33.75 -2.79
CA VAL A 37 14.26 33.97 -4.22
C VAL A 37 14.49 35.45 -4.56
N ALA A 38 13.93 36.37 -3.79
CA ALA A 38 14.18 37.80 -3.94
C ALA A 38 14.08 38.55 -2.61
N THR A 39 14.80 39.67 -2.50
CA THR A 39 14.60 40.66 -1.43
C THR A 39 14.23 41.98 -2.07
N VAL A 40 13.10 42.56 -1.66
CA VAL A 40 12.56 43.81 -2.19
C VAL A 40 12.73 44.88 -1.11
N GLY A 41 13.65 45.82 -1.34
CA GLY A 41 13.81 47.03 -0.54
C GLY A 41 13.37 48.30 -1.27
N PRO A 42 13.55 49.49 -0.66
CA PRO A 42 13.16 50.77 -1.26
C PRO A 42 13.76 50.95 -2.66
N GLY A 43 12.91 51.26 -3.65
CA GLY A 43 13.32 51.42 -5.05
C GLY A 43 13.59 50.14 -5.83
N GLN A 44 13.46 48.96 -5.21
CA GLN A 44 13.59 47.66 -5.87
C GLN A 44 12.21 47.06 -6.14
N THR A 45 12.14 46.16 -7.12
CA THR A 45 10.93 45.41 -7.45
C THR A 45 11.24 43.93 -7.60
N ALA A 46 10.26 43.09 -7.27
CA ALA A 46 10.25 41.69 -7.68
C ALA A 46 8.84 41.34 -8.12
N GLY A 47 8.70 40.71 -9.29
CA GLY A 47 7.40 40.29 -9.80
C GLY A 47 7.45 38.93 -10.48
N GLN A 48 6.36 38.17 -10.37
CA GLN A 48 6.22 36.85 -10.97
C GLN A 48 5.19 36.94 -12.09
N THR A 49 5.53 36.44 -13.28
CA THR A 49 4.52 36.17 -14.32
C THR A 49 3.89 34.79 -14.10
N PHE A 50 2.62 34.67 -14.42
CA PHE A 50 1.88 33.42 -14.32
C PHE A 50 0.65 33.39 -15.22
N VAL A 51 0.11 32.19 -15.46
CA VAL A 51 -1.09 31.98 -16.27
C VAL A 51 -2.25 31.53 -15.39
N SER A 52 -3.41 32.20 -15.54
CA SER A 52 -4.65 31.78 -14.89
C SER A 52 -5.42 30.83 -15.80
N ARG A 53 -5.51 29.53 -15.45
CA ARG A 53 -6.25 28.53 -16.25
C ARG A 53 -7.76 28.69 -16.15
N ARG A 54 -8.24 29.43 -15.15
CA ARG A 54 -9.64 29.76 -14.97
C ARG A 54 -9.87 31.24 -15.30
N PRO A 55 -11.02 31.58 -15.91
CA PRO A 55 -11.38 32.96 -16.12
C PRO A 55 -11.64 33.62 -14.76
N ARG A 56 -11.66 34.96 -14.74
CA ARG A 56 -11.99 35.75 -13.53
C ARG A 56 -11.04 35.54 -12.35
N LEU A 57 -9.73 35.61 -12.59
CA LEU A 57 -8.74 35.75 -11.51
C LEU A 57 -9.18 36.85 -10.54
N ASN A 58 -9.19 36.55 -9.24
CA ASN A 58 -9.60 37.52 -8.22
C ASN A 58 -8.77 37.46 -6.93
N GLN A 59 -7.77 36.58 -6.88
CA GLN A 59 -6.90 36.43 -5.73
C GLN A 59 -5.56 35.85 -6.14
N VAL A 60 -4.49 36.40 -5.57
CA VAL A 60 -3.16 35.77 -5.54
C VAL A 60 -2.71 35.68 -4.09
N GLN A 61 -2.12 34.56 -3.69
CA GLN A 61 -1.45 34.43 -2.40
C GLN A 61 0.05 34.23 -2.64
N LEU A 62 0.89 34.91 -1.86
CA LEU A 62 2.35 34.83 -1.95
C LEU A 62 2.97 34.44 -0.62
N TRP A 63 4.06 33.68 -0.64
CA TRP A 63 4.87 33.47 0.55
C TRP A 63 5.89 34.59 0.72
N LEU A 64 5.65 35.45 1.71
CA LEU A 64 6.45 36.62 2.01
C LEU A 64 6.96 36.54 3.45
N ARG A 65 8.19 36.98 3.68
CA ARG A 65 8.74 37.16 5.03
C ARG A 65 9.24 38.59 5.21
N GLN A 66 9.17 39.09 6.44
CA GLN A 66 9.77 40.37 6.76
C GLN A 66 11.30 40.23 6.77
N ALA A 67 12.01 41.01 5.94
CA ALA A 67 13.47 41.01 5.89
C ALA A 67 14.06 42.15 6.74
N LYS A 68 13.48 43.37 6.62
CA LYS A 68 13.83 44.52 7.45
C LYS A 68 12.56 45.26 7.88
N PRO A 69 12.43 45.62 9.17
CA PRO A 69 11.28 46.40 9.62
C PRO A 69 11.23 47.76 8.94
N PRO A 70 10.02 48.26 8.60
CA PRO A 70 9.85 49.61 8.07
C PRO A 70 10.20 50.66 9.13
N VAL A 71 10.61 51.84 8.67
CA VAL A 71 10.91 52.99 9.55
C VAL A 71 9.66 53.45 10.31
N GLN A 72 8.48 53.37 9.68
CA GLN A 72 7.19 53.59 10.31
C GLN A 72 6.45 52.27 10.54
N PRO A 73 5.83 52.05 11.72
CA PRO A 73 5.10 50.81 12.03
C PRO A 73 3.97 50.47 11.05
N ASP A 74 3.37 51.50 10.43
CA ASP A 74 2.25 51.39 9.49
C ASP A 74 2.69 51.38 8.01
N GLY A 75 3.98 51.14 7.73
CA GLY A 75 4.46 51.06 6.35
C GLY A 75 3.69 50.04 5.49
N GLU A 76 3.64 50.32 4.19
CA GLU A 76 2.93 49.48 3.21
C GLU A 76 3.89 48.91 2.14
N VAL A 77 3.54 47.71 1.69
CA VAL A 77 4.03 47.05 0.48
C VAL A 77 2.91 47.12 -0.54
N PHE A 78 3.20 47.56 -1.76
CA PHE A 78 2.23 47.58 -2.85
C PHE A 78 2.41 46.34 -3.72
N ALA A 79 1.30 45.64 -3.97
CA ALA A 79 1.21 44.63 -5.00
C ALA A 79 0.43 45.19 -6.18
N GLU A 80 1.02 45.18 -7.37
CA GLU A 80 0.45 45.70 -8.61
C GLU A 80 0.34 44.57 -9.64
N LEU A 81 -0.87 44.32 -10.14
CA LEU A 81 -1.14 43.33 -11.17
C LEU A 81 -1.16 44.01 -12.54
N TYR A 82 -0.45 43.45 -13.51
CA TYR A 82 -0.39 43.90 -14.90
C TYR A 82 -0.83 42.77 -15.84
N ALA A 83 -1.30 43.12 -17.03
CA ALA A 83 -1.66 42.14 -18.08
C ALA A 83 -0.41 41.43 -18.65
N SER A 84 0.72 42.12 -18.69
CA SER A 84 2.03 41.57 -19.07
C SER A 84 3.15 42.45 -18.49
N PRO A 85 4.43 42.01 -18.54
CA PRO A 85 5.57 42.82 -18.13
C PRO A 85 5.71 44.16 -18.88
N GLU A 86 5.21 44.23 -20.11
CA GLU A 86 5.29 45.41 -20.98
C GLU A 86 4.15 46.42 -20.75
N ALA A 87 3.12 46.06 -19.97
CA ALA A 87 1.98 46.93 -19.76
C ALA A 87 2.34 48.14 -18.87
N GLU A 88 2.01 49.35 -19.34
CA GLU A 88 2.35 50.59 -18.62
C GLU A 88 1.46 50.86 -17.39
N GLN A 89 0.22 50.37 -17.41
CA GLN A 89 -0.75 50.60 -16.33
C GLN A 89 -1.14 49.30 -15.62
N PRO A 90 -1.19 49.30 -14.28
CA PRO A 90 -1.64 48.14 -13.52
C PRO A 90 -3.17 47.97 -13.64
N LEU A 91 -3.61 46.73 -13.83
CA LEU A 91 -5.00 46.30 -13.76
C LEU A 91 -5.57 46.45 -12.33
N ALA A 92 -4.72 46.25 -11.32
CA ALA A 92 -5.09 46.42 -9.92
C ALA A 92 -3.86 46.81 -9.08
N ARG A 93 -4.09 47.63 -8.04
CA ARG A 93 -3.08 47.97 -7.03
C ARG A 93 -3.65 47.73 -5.64
N VAL A 94 -2.91 46.98 -4.83
CA VAL A 94 -3.31 46.56 -3.48
C VAL A 94 -2.22 46.93 -2.49
N ALA A 95 -2.59 47.63 -1.41
CA ALA A 95 -1.68 47.94 -0.31
C ALA A 95 -1.71 46.83 0.76
N ILE A 96 -0.55 46.38 1.20
CA ILE A 96 -0.34 45.31 2.18
C ILE A 96 0.48 45.88 3.33
N ARG A 97 -0.05 45.82 4.56
CA ARG A 97 0.69 46.29 5.74
C ARG A 97 1.83 45.34 6.09
N TYR A 98 3.00 45.88 6.48
CA TYR A 98 4.12 45.07 6.97
C TYR A 98 3.73 44.17 8.16
N ALA A 99 2.84 44.66 9.04
CA ALA A 99 2.34 43.88 10.17
C ALA A 99 1.64 42.57 9.76
N THR A 100 1.03 42.52 8.58
CA THR A 100 0.41 41.30 8.04
C THR A 100 1.49 40.27 7.68
N ILE A 101 2.55 40.72 7.01
CA ILE A 101 3.69 39.90 6.58
C ILE A 101 4.48 39.38 7.80
N ALA A 102 4.58 40.18 8.86
CA ALA A 102 5.22 39.77 10.10
C ALA A 102 4.45 38.66 10.86
N ARG A 103 3.13 38.58 10.68
CA ARG A 103 2.25 37.63 11.38
C ARG A 103 2.03 36.33 10.61
N SER A 104 2.14 36.36 9.29
CA SER A 104 1.88 35.20 8.44
C SER A 104 2.80 35.19 7.24
N LEU A 105 3.42 34.04 6.98
CA LEU A 105 4.23 33.83 5.80
C LEU A 105 3.39 33.83 4.51
N LEU A 106 2.16 33.34 4.56
CA LEU A 106 1.29 33.29 3.38
C LEU A 106 0.35 34.50 3.38
N VAL A 107 0.63 35.45 2.48
CA VAL A 107 -0.07 36.73 2.38
C VAL A 107 -1.08 36.66 1.23
N THR A 108 -2.33 37.03 1.51
CA THR A 108 -3.40 37.05 0.49
C THR A 108 -3.55 38.44 -0.09
N ILE A 109 -3.53 38.52 -1.43
CA ILE A 109 -3.69 39.72 -2.23
C ILE A 109 -5.04 39.62 -2.94
N PRO A 110 -6.10 40.25 -2.40
CA PRO A 110 -7.40 40.27 -3.05
C PRO A 110 -7.37 41.18 -4.27
N LEU A 111 -7.93 40.73 -5.38
CA LEU A 111 -7.99 41.47 -6.64
C LEU A 111 -9.46 41.63 -7.05
N PRO A 112 -9.83 42.72 -7.76
CA PRO A 112 -11.10 42.74 -8.46
C PRO A 112 -11.15 41.55 -9.44
N PRO A 113 -12.31 40.88 -9.64
CA PRO A 113 -12.40 39.82 -10.63
C PRO A 113 -12.07 40.34 -12.02
N GLN A 114 -11.05 39.77 -12.65
CA GLN A 114 -10.65 40.12 -14.01
C GLN A 114 -11.68 39.65 -15.05
N SER A 115 -11.68 40.26 -16.23
CA SER A 115 -12.69 40.06 -17.30
C SER A 115 -12.29 39.01 -18.35
N ASP A 116 -11.30 38.19 -18.03
CA ASP A 116 -10.42 37.64 -19.05
C ASP A 116 -10.75 36.17 -19.37
N GLU A 117 -10.35 35.71 -20.55
CA GLU A 117 -10.52 34.33 -21.00
C GLU A 117 -9.65 33.35 -20.18
N PRO A 118 -9.98 32.04 -20.18
CA PRO A 118 -9.09 31.01 -19.63
C PRO A 118 -7.70 31.07 -20.26
N ASP A 119 -6.69 30.70 -19.48
CA ASP A 119 -5.27 30.64 -19.86
C ASP A 119 -4.62 32.01 -20.16
N GLN A 120 -5.19 33.10 -19.64
CA GLN A 120 -4.62 34.44 -19.71
C GLN A 120 -3.37 34.58 -18.81
N GLY A 121 -2.30 35.19 -19.36
CA GLY A 121 -1.10 35.56 -18.62
C GLY A 121 -1.24 36.87 -17.85
N TYR A 122 -0.56 36.96 -16.71
CA TYR A 122 -0.48 38.14 -15.85
C TYR A 122 0.91 38.32 -15.27
N TYR A 123 1.18 39.52 -14.76
CA TYR A 123 2.42 39.87 -14.06
C TYR A 123 2.10 40.58 -12.74
N LEU A 124 2.47 39.98 -11.60
CA LEU A 124 2.25 40.57 -10.28
C LEU A 124 3.56 41.08 -9.69
N VAL A 125 3.65 42.39 -9.47
CA VAL A 125 4.85 43.10 -9.00
C VAL A 125 4.69 43.57 -7.55
N LEU A 126 5.71 43.33 -6.74
CA LEU A 126 5.82 43.87 -5.39
C LEU A 126 6.76 45.08 -5.36
N LYS A 127 6.31 46.13 -4.68
CA LYS A 127 7.06 47.38 -4.45
C LYS A 127 6.99 47.76 -2.98
N THR A 128 8.08 48.24 -2.40
CA THR A 128 8.13 48.67 -1.00
C THR A 128 8.43 50.16 -0.88
N GLY A 129 7.80 50.84 0.09
CA GLY A 129 8.18 52.20 0.49
C GLY A 129 9.51 52.23 1.23
N ASP A 130 9.49 51.92 2.53
CA ASP A 130 10.61 52.24 3.44
C ASP A 130 11.25 51.02 4.13
N GLY A 131 10.57 49.86 4.10
CA GLY A 131 11.03 48.59 4.68
C GLY A 131 11.57 47.62 3.63
N ALA A 132 11.89 46.39 4.03
CA ALA A 132 12.25 45.33 3.08
C ALA A 132 11.53 44.01 3.37
N ILE A 133 11.15 43.32 2.30
CA ILE A 133 10.52 41.99 2.36
C ILE A 133 11.33 40.96 1.58
N GLY A 134 11.27 39.71 2.02
CA GLY A 134 11.76 38.56 1.27
C GLY A 134 10.61 37.85 0.58
N VAL A 135 10.78 37.52 -0.70
CA VAL A 135 9.88 36.66 -1.47
C VAL A 135 10.41 35.24 -1.37
N LEU A 136 9.57 34.30 -0.92
CA LEU A 136 9.91 32.89 -0.83
C LEU A 136 9.41 32.14 -2.04
N GLY A 137 10.10 31.07 -2.39
CA GLY A 137 9.84 30.31 -3.59
C GLY A 137 10.85 29.19 -3.80
N ARG A 138 11.22 29.00 -5.05
CA ARG A 138 12.16 28.00 -5.52
C ARG A 138 13.35 28.68 -6.20
N ALA A 139 14.57 28.36 -5.78
CA ALA A 139 15.79 28.91 -6.37
C ALA A 139 16.23 28.18 -7.67
N GLU A 140 15.28 27.91 -8.55
CA GLU A 140 15.44 27.44 -9.93
C GLU A 140 14.14 27.75 -10.69
N ASP A 141 14.23 28.03 -11.99
CA ASP A 141 13.08 28.18 -12.87
C ASP A 141 12.45 26.80 -13.18
N ALA A 142 11.32 26.53 -12.54
CA ALA A 142 10.58 25.28 -12.62
C ALA A 142 9.10 25.47 -12.96
N TYR A 143 8.60 26.71 -12.99
CA TYR A 143 7.23 27.04 -13.33
C TYR A 143 7.12 27.31 -14.85
N PRO A 144 6.52 26.41 -15.62
CA PRO A 144 6.62 26.45 -17.10
C PRO A 144 5.83 27.60 -17.77
N PHE A 145 5.00 28.33 -17.02
CA PHE A 145 4.08 29.32 -17.57
C PHE A 145 4.41 30.75 -17.12
N GLY A 146 5.64 30.99 -16.65
CA GLY A 146 6.05 32.31 -16.20
C GLY A 146 7.49 32.33 -15.68
N GLU A 147 7.92 33.52 -15.25
CA GLU A 147 9.28 33.83 -14.85
C GLU A 147 9.23 34.84 -13.68
N LEU A 148 10.24 34.78 -12.81
CA LEU A 148 10.49 35.81 -11.80
C LEU A 148 11.38 36.91 -12.39
N LEU A 149 10.93 38.16 -12.28
CA LEU A 149 11.69 39.35 -12.65
C LEU A 149 12.06 40.15 -11.40
N VAL A 150 13.35 40.42 -11.23
CA VAL A 150 13.88 41.27 -10.15
C VAL A 150 14.46 42.54 -10.77
N ASN A 151 13.93 43.70 -10.38
CA ASN A 151 14.26 45.00 -10.97
C ASN A 151 14.13 45.04 -12.51
N GLY A 152 13.19 44.26 -13.06
CA GLY A 152 12.93 44.16 -14.49
C GLY A 152 13.80 43.16 -15.27
N GLY A 153 14.77 42.50 -14.62
CA GLY A 153 15.54 41.41 -15.23
C GLY A 153 15.05 40.04 -14.78
N ALA A 154 14.91 39.09 -15.70
CA ALA A 154 14.57 37.70 -15.39
C ALA A 154 15.69 37.04 -14.56
N VAL A 155 15.32 36.20 -13.60
CA VAL A 155 16.22 35.42 -12.76
C VAL A 155 15.84 33.94 -12.79
N ASP A 156 16.81 33.04 -12.61
CA ASP A 156 16.61 31.58 -12.57
C ASP A 156 16.01 31.15 -11.22
N ALA A 157 14.76 31.55 -10.98
CA ALA A 157 13.99 31.27 -9.77
C ALA A 157 12.50 31.53 -10.00
N ASP A 158 11.66 30.95 -9.14
CA ASP A 158 10.22 31.20 -9.12
C ASP A 158 9.74 31.61 -7.73
N ALA A 159 8.81 32.56 -7.66
CA ALA A 159 8.07 32.81 -6.43
C ALA A 159 7.09 31.67 -6.14
N ALA A 160 6.87 31.37 -4.86
CA ALA A 160 5.76 30.52 -4.45
C ALA A 160 4.47 31.34 -4.43
N PHE A 161 3.43 30.85 -5.11
CA PHE A 161 2.13 31.48 -5.18
C PHE A 161 0.96 30.51 -5.29
N ARG A 162 -0.21 30.97 -4.86
CA ARG A 162 -1.51 30.32 -5.12
C ARG A 162 -2.44 31.26 -5.84
N LEU A 163 -3.12 30.76 -6.86
CA LEU A 163 -4.13 31.51 -7.59
C LEU A 163 -5.53 31.18 -7.09
N GLY A 164 -6.39 32.19 -7.10
CA GLY A 164 -7.82 32.05 -6.83
C GLY A 164 -8.64 32.82 -7.85
N TYR A 165 -9.79 32.24 -8.20
CA TYR A 165 -10.69 32.77 -9.20
C TYR A 165 -12.10 32.90 -8.64
N ALA A 166 -12.87 33.85 -9.17
CA ALA A 166 -14.25 34.04 -8.81
C ALA A 166 -15.09 32.90 -9.39
N TYR A 167 -15.63 32.05 -8.52
CA TYR A 167 -16.74 31.17 -8.87
C TYR A 167 -18.03 31.99 -8.75
N ASP A 168 -18.86 31.97 -9.78
CA ASP A 168 -20.06 32.81 -9.87
C ASP A 168 -21.25 32.00 -10.39
N ALA A 169 -22.39 32.65 -10.55
CA ALA A 169 -23.61 32.03 -11.05
C ALA A 169 -23.43 31.35 -12.42
N PRO A 170 -22.82 32.00 -13.44
CA PRO A 170 -22.47 31.35 -14.70
C PRO A 170 -21.64 30.07 -14.54
N ALA A 171 -20.57 30.10 -13.75
CA ALA A 171 -19.73 28.93 -13.52
C ALA A 171 -20.50 27.77 -12.86
N MET A 172 -21.37 28.08 -11.90
CA MET A 172 -22.25 27.10 -11.26
C MET A 172 -23.27 26.49 -12.24
N ILE A 173 -23.86 27.31 -13.11
CA ILE A 173 -24.79 26.83 -14.16
C ILE A 173 -24.04 25.93 -15.14
N HIS A 174 -22.81 26.30 -15.51
CA HIS A 174 -21.96 25.46 -16.36
C HIS A 174 -21.68 24.09 -15.69
N ASP A 175 -21.32 24.06 -14.41
CA ASP A 175 -21.08 22.79 -13.71
C ASP A 175 -22.36 21.96 -13.55
N ALA A 176 -23.48 22.61 -13.26
CA ALA A 176 -24.77 21.94 -13.16
C ALA A 176 -25.20 21.34 -14.52
N THR A 177 -24.95 22.05 -15.63
CA THR A 177 -25.22 21.54 -16.99
C THR A 177 -24.24 20.43 -17.38
N LYS A 178 -22.96 20.53 -17.01
CA LYS A 178 -21.99 19.44 -17.16
C LYS A 178 -22.39 18.20 -16.34
N ALA A 179 -22.94 18.37 -15.15
CA ALA A 179 -23.45 17.24 -14.35
C ALA A 179 -24.60 16.52 -15.07
N LEU A 180 -25.40 17.21 -15.90
CA LEU A 180 -26.45 16.59 -16.71
C LEU A 180 -25.88 15.70 -17.83
N SER A 181 -24.73 16.02 -18.42
CA SER A 181 -24.11 15.12 -19.40
C SER A 181 -23.61 13.81 -18.76
N GLY A 182 -23.23 13.88 -17.48
CA GLY A 182 -22.87 12.72 -16.66
C GLY A 182 -24.06 11.98 -16.03
N ILE A 183 -25.31 12.33 -16.33
CA ILE A 183 -26.49 11.78 -15.64
C ILE A 183 -26.62 10.26 -15.74
N TRP A 184 -26.05 9.65 -16.79
CA TRP A 184 -26.02 8.20 -16.95
C TRP A 184 -25.28 7.49 -15.81
N LEU A 185 -24.33 8.17 -15.14
CA LEU A 185 -23.60 7.65 -13.98
C LEU A 185 -24.51 7.43 -12.75
N LEU A 186 -25.72 8.02 -12.74
CA LEU A 186 -26.73 7.68 -11.73
C LEU A 186 -27.13 6.20 -11.79
N ILE A 187 -27.07 5.57 -12.97
CA ILE A 187 -27.41 4.14 -13.12
C ILE A 187 -26.46 3.27 -12.30
N PRO A 188 -25.13 3.24 -12.55
CA PRO A 188 -24.23 2.42 -11.75
C PRO A 188 -24.23 2.81 -10.27
N ILE A 189 -24.43 4.10 -9.93
CA ILE A 189 -24.57 4.54 -8.53
C ILE A 189 -25.79 3.90 -7.85
N ILE A 190 -26.98 4.01 -8.46
CA ILE A 190 -28.23 3.48 -7.88
C ILE A 190 -28.17 1.95 -7.82
N VAL A 191 -27.65 1.33 -8.88
CA VAL A 191 -27.52 -0.13 -8.98
C VAL A 191 -26.56 -0.66 -7.93
N LEU A 192 -25.44 0.01 -7.66
CA LEU A 192 -24.47 -0.40 -6.64
C LEU A 192 -24.96 -0.10 -5.22
N LEU A 193 -25.34 1.16 -4.97
CA LEU A 193 -25.54 1.68 -3.62
C LEU A 193 -26.96 1.53 -3.11
N TRP A 194 -27.99 1.36 -3.94
CA TRP A 194 -29.37 1.33 -3.46
C TRP A 194 -30.12 0.03 -3.77
N ALA A 195 -29.91 -0.53 -4.97
CA ALA A 195 -30.70 -1.67 -5.43
C ALA A 195 -30.59 -2.94 -4.56
N PRO A 196 -29.39 -3.42 -4.15
CA PRO A 196 -29.27 -4.65 -3.36
C PRO A 196 -29.99 -4.56 -2.01
N GLY A 197 -29.74 -3.49 -1.26
CA GLY A 197 -30.40 -3.25 0.02
C GLY A 197 -31.89 -2.99 -0.13
N ARG A 198 -32.33 -2.32 -1.20
CA ARG A 198 -33.76 -2.14 -1.48
C ARG A 198 -34.46 -3.48 -1.72
N LEU A 199 -33.79 -4.41 -2.42
CA LEU A 199 -34.28 -5.76 -2.67
C LEU A 199 -34.39 -6.53 -1.36
N LEU A 200 -33.31 -6.55 -0.57
CA LEU A 200 -33.29 -7.16 0.74
C LEU A 200 -34.43 -6.65 1.63
N LEU A 201 -34.64 -5.33 1.73
CA LEU A 201 -35.73 -4.76 2.51
C LEU A 201 -37.12 -5.19 1.99
N SER A 202 -37.30 -5.31 0.67
CA SER A 202 -38.58 -5.72 0.07
C SER A 202 -38.94 -7.20 0.31
N VAL A 203 -37.93 -8.03 0.56
CA VAL A 203 -38.08 -9.47 0.81
C VAL A 203 -38.17 -9.74 2.31
N PHE A 204 -37.29 -9.11 3.11
CA PHE A 204 -37.02 -9.49 4.49
C PHE A 204 -37.53 -8.50 5.55
N ALA A 205 -37.90 -7.28 5.16
CA ALA A 205 -38.27 -6.21 6.09
C ALA A 205 -39.66 -5.60 5.82
N GLY A 206 -40.59 -6.36 5.23
CA GLY A 206 -41.93 -5.88 4.87
C GLY A 206 -42.79 -5.37 6.03
N GLN A 207 -42.41 -5.66 7.28
CA GLN A 207 -43.10 -5.21 8.50
C GLN A 207 -42.63 -3.84 9.00
N LEU A 208 -41.47 -3.36 8.57
CA LEU A 208 -40.96 -2.05 9.00
C LEU A 208 -41.78 -0.94 8.34
N ARG A 209 -42.40 -0.09 9.15
CA ARG A 209 -43.02 1.15 8.69
C ARG A 209 -41.93 2.20 8.57
N LEU A 210 -41.47 2.40 7.34
CA LEU A 210 -40.38 3.32 7.00
C LEU A 210 -40.91 4.36 6.03
N ASP A 211 -40.57 5.63 6.27
CA ASP A 211 -40.74 6.66 5.25
C ASP A 211 -39.72 6.50 4.10
N TRP A 212 -39.74 7.41 3.12
CA TRP A 212 -38.83 7.31 1.98
C TRP A 212 -37.36 7.53 2.38
N GLY A 213 -37.09 8.47 3.29
CA GLY A 213 -35.74 8.80 3.75
C GLY A 213 -35.12 7.65 4.53
N GLU A 214 -35.84 7.12 5.51
CA GLU A 214 -35.41 5.98 6.33
C GLU A 214 -35.18 4.73 5.47
N ARG A 215 -36.10 4.45 4.54
CA ARG A 215 -35.98 3.30 3.63
C ARG A 215 -34.78 3.45 2.70
N SER A 216 -34.52 4.66 2.22
CA SER A 216 -33.37 4.92 1.33
C SER A 216 -32.05 4.82 2.10
N ALA A 217 -31.98 5.36 3.31
CA ALA A 217 -30.82 5.23 4.19
C ALA A 217 -30.51 3.77 4.53
N LEU A 218 -31.53 2.98 4.92
CA LEU A 218 -31.39 1.55 5.19
C LEU A 218 -30.98 0.76 3.93
N ALA A 219 -31.58 1.07 2.77
CA ALA A 219 -31.21 0.43 1.51
C ALA A 219 -29.75 0.73 1.15
N ILE A 220 -29.28 1.96 1.37
CA ILE A 220 -27.91 2.34 1.11
C ILE A 220 -26.93 1.65 2.05
N GLY A 221 -27.18 1.73 3.36
CA GLY A 221 -26.34 1.07 4.35
C GLY A 221 -26.25 -0.44 4.15
N LEU A 222 -27.36 -1.11 3.84
CA LEU A 222 -27.38 -2.56 3.55
C LEU A 222 -26.67 -2.92 2.25
N SER A 223 -26.82 -2.13 1.18
CA SER A 223 -26.11 -2.39 -0.07
C SER A 223 -24.59 -2.28 0.14
N MET A 224 -24.15 -1.21 0.81
CA MET A 224 -22.74 -0.99 1.09
C MET A 224 -22.15 -2.05 2.03
N ALA A 225 -22.93 -2.52 3.02
CA ALA A 225 -22.53 -3.60 3.91
C ALA A 225 -22.44 -4.96 3.20
N LEU A 226 -23.31 -5.21 2.21
CA LEU A 226 -23.39 -6.49 1.51
C LEU A 226 -22.19 -6.74 0.59
N VAL A 227 -21.76 -5.74 -0.18
CA VAL A 227 -20.66 -5.89 -1.17
C VAL A 227 -19.38 -6.51 -0.58
N PRO A 228 -18.80 -5.98 0.51
CA PRO A 228 -17.58 -6.56 1.07
C PRO A 228 -17.80 -7.95 1.65
N LEU A 229 -19.00 -8.27 2.15
CA LEU A 229 -19.31 -9.60 2.65
C LEU A 229 -19.42 -10.62 1.52
N VAL A 230 -20.06 -10.28 0.41
CA VAL A 230 -20.12 -11.15 -0.76
C VAL A 230 -18.71 -11.35 -1.31
N MET A 231 -17.94 -10.26 -1.45
CA MET A 231 -16.55 -10.35 -1.94
C MET A 231 -15.67 -11.19 -1.01
N LEU A 232 -15.84 -11.09 0.32
CA LEU A 232 -15.14 -11.93 1.29
C LEU A 232 -15.37 -13.42 1.00
N TRP A 233 -16.63 -13.82 0.90
CA TRP A 233 -16.99 -15.21 0.69
C TRP A 233 -16.61 -15.70 -0.71
N THR A 234 -16.77 -14.89 -1.75
CA THR A 234 -16.30 -15.28 -3.09
C THR A 234 -14.78 -15.41 -3.14
N THR A 235 -14.04 -14.55 -2.43
CA THR A 235 -12.59 -14.68 -2.30
C THR A 235 -12.20 -15.97 -1.57
N ALA A 236 -12.87 -16.28 -0.46
CA ALA A 236 -12.64 -17.53 0.29
C ALA A 236 -13.00 -18.79 -0.52
N LEU A 237 -13.93 -18.67 -1.47
CA LEU A 237 -14.33 -19.74 -2.40
C LEU A 237 -13.55 -19.72 -3.73
N HIS A 238 -12.52 -18.88 -3.85
CA HIS A 238 -11.71 -18.70 -5.06
C HIS A 238 -12.52 -18.33 -6.33
N LEU A 239 -13.59 -17.56 -6.16
CA LEU A 239 -14.43 -17.02 -7.23
C LEU A 239 -14.04 -15.57 -7.55
N SER A 240 -13.32 -15.38 -8.66
CA SER A 240 -12.90 -14.06 -9.11
C SER A 240 -14.03 -13.26 -9.75
N TRP A 241 -14.20 -12.02 -9.30
CA TRP A 241 -15.09 -11.03 -9.89
C TRP A 241 -14.47 -10.50 -11.18
N THR A 242 -15.30 -10.44 -12.22
CA THR A 242 -14.96 -9.81 -13.50
C THR A 242 -15.98 -8.74 -13.82
N ARG A 243 -15.63 -7.81 -14.71
CA ARG A 243 -16.57 -6.77 -15.18
C ARG A 243 -17.90 -7.37 -15.63
N THR A 244 -17.84 -8.42 -16.45
CA THR A 244 -19.02 -9.12 -16.95
C THR A 244 -19.82 -9.77 -15.82
N GLY A 245 -19.16 -10.46 -14.89
CA GLY A 245 -19.81 -11.09 -13.76
C GLY A 245 -20.56 -10.09 -12.88
N VAL A 246 -19.93 -8.96 -12.58
CA VAL A 246 -20.55 -7.87 -11.79
C VAL A 246 -21.77 -7.31 -12.51
N ILE A 247 -21.67 -6.99 -13.81
CA ILE A 247 -22.82 -6.50 -14.58
C ILE A 247 -23.98 -7.50 -14.55
N LEU A 248 -23.72 -8.80 -14.73
CA LEU A 248 -24.76 -9.84 -14.71
C LEU A 248 -25.43 -9.97 -13.34
N VAL A 249 -24.65 -9.98 -12.25
CA VAL A 249 -25.18 -10.05 -10.88
C VAL A 249 -26.07 -8.86 -10.58
N TYR A 250 -25.59 -7.65 -10.86
CA TYR A 250 -26.36 -6.43 -10.59
C TYR A 250 -27.57 -6.27 -11.50
N THR A 251 -27.49 -6.72 -12.75
CA THR A 251 -28.66 -6.81 -13.64
C THR A 251 -29.70 -7.77 -13.07
N SER A 252 -29.28 -8.89 -12.50
CA SER A 252 -30.16 -9.86 -11.84
C SER A 252 -30.81 -9.28 -10.58
N VAL A 253 -30.08 -8.47 -9.80
CA VAL A 253 -30.63 -7.73 -8.64
C VAL A 253 -31.72 -6.75 -9.09
N VAL A 254 -31.47 -5.99 -10.16
CA VAL A 254 -32.45 -5.06 -10.72
C VAL A 254 -33.67 -5.81 -11.27
N ALA A 255 -33.47 -6.91 -12.01
CA ALA A 255 -34.56 -7.76 -12.50
C ALA A 255 -35.41 -8.32 -11.35
N GLY A 256 -34.77 -8.77 -10.26
CA GLY A 256 -35.45 -9.22 -9.04
C GLY A 256 -36.28 -8.12 -8.37
N LEU A 257 -35.77 -6.89 -8.33
CA LEU A 257 -36.51 -5.73 -7.85
C LEU A 257 -37.74 -5.42 -8.71
N VAL A 258 -37.58 -5.41 -10.03
CA VAL A 258 -38.66 -5.16 -10.98
C VAL A 258 -39.72 -6.25 -10.86
N TRP A 259 -39.31 -7.52 -10.82
CA TRP A 259 -40.20 -8.66 -10.62
C TRP A 259 -40.97 -8.55 -9.29
N ARG A 260 -40.28 -8.19 -8.21
CA ARG A 260 -40.91 -7.99 -6.89
C ARG A 260 -41.90 -6.84 -6.90
N ALA A 261 -41.57 -5.73 -7.54
CA ALA A 261 -42.47 -4.59 -7.70
C ALA A 261 -43.73 -4.97 -8.49
N TRP A 262 -43.56 -5.67 -9.62
CA TRP A 262 -44.65 -6.17 -10.45
C TRP A 262 -45.59 -7.13 -9.68
N ARG A 263 -45.03 -8.08 -8.93
CA ARG A 263 -45.79 -9.03 -8.09
C ARG A 263 -46.57 -8.37 -6.95
N THR A 264 -46.10 -7.24 -6.43
CA THR A 264 -46.67 -6.60 -5.22
C THR A 264 -47.56 -5.41 -5.53
N ARG A 265 -47.45 -4.79 -6.71
CA ARG A 265 -48.27 -3.66 -7.16
C ARG A 265 -48.52 -3.75 -8.67
N PRO A 266 -49.65 -4.30 -9.14
CA PRO A 266 -49.95 -4.45 -10.57
C PRO A 266 -50.33 -3.15 -11.30
N HIS A 267 -50.36 -2.01 -10.61
CA HIS A 267 -50.64 -0.68 -11.18
C HIS A 267 -49.35 0.14 -11.36
N PRO A 268 -49.29 1.10 -12.32
CA PRO A 268 -48.09 1.87 -12.59
C PRO A 268 -47.53 2.55 -11.33
N LEU A 269 -46.20 2.54 -11.19
CA LEU A 269 -45.42 3.11 -10.09
C LEU A 269 -45.72 4.61 -9.89
N ARG A 270 -46.79 4.95 -9.16
CA ARG A 270 -46.97 6.30 -8.65
C ARG A 270 -46.05 6.49 -7.44
N LEU A 271 -44.94 7.20 -7.65
CA LEU A 271 -44.12 7.78 -6.57
C LEU A 271 -44.96 8.84 -5.84
N SER A 272 -45.67 8.42 -4.80
CA SER A 272 -46.32 9.33 -3.86
C SER A 272 -45.30 9.80 -2.83
N LEU A 273 -44.43 10.75 -3.23
CA LEU A 273 -43.58 11.49 -2.30
C LEU A 273 -44.41 12.59 -1.63
N ASP A 274 -44.36 12.64 -0.30
CA ASP A 274 -44.95 13.75 0.46
C ASP A 274 -44.03 14.99 0.44
N SER A 275 -44.45 16.08 1.09
CA SER A 275 -43.65 17.32 1.12
C SER A 275 -42.32 17.15 1.85
N THR A 276 -42.27 16.34 2.90
CA THR A 276 -41.06 16.09 3.70
C THR A 276 -40.05 15.29 2.89
N ASP A 277 -40.50 14.28 2.15
CA ASP A 277 -39.66 13.48 1.27
C ASP A 277 -39.04 14.32 0.15
N LEU A 278 -39.84 15.24 -0.44
CA LEU A 278 -39.35 16.15 -1.46
C LEU A 278 -38.31 17.14 -0.91
N VAL A 279 -38.49 17.64 0.31
CA VAL A 279 -37.51 18.51 0.97
C VAL A 279 -36.21 17.74 1.25
N LEU A 280 -36.29 16.51 1.77
CA LEU A 280 -35.11 15.69 2.01
C LEU A 280 -34.35 15.39 0.70
N ALA A 281 -35.07 15.00 -0.35
CA ALA A 281 -34.47 14.79 -1.68
C ALA A 281 -33.81 16.06 -2.22
N SER A 282 -34.39 17.23 -1.94
CA SER A 282 -33.83 18.52 -2.30
C SER A 282 -32.54 18.83 -1.53
N ILE A 283 -32.52 18.58 -0.21
CA ILE A 283 -31.30 18.72 0.61
C ILE A 283 -30.18 17.81 0.09
N LEU A 284 -30.51 16.56 -0.23
CA LEU A 284 -29.56 15.58 -0.77
C LEU A 284 -29.00 16.04 -2.12
N ALA A 285 -29.87 16.44 -3.07
CA ALA A 285 -29.46 16.90 -4.38
C ALA A 285 -28.62 18.18 -4.30
N PHE A 286 -29.04 19.15 -3.48
CA PHE A 286 -28.30 20.39 -3.25
C PHE A 286 -26.92 20.09 -2.67
N SER A 287 -26.84 19.24 -1.63
CA SER A 287 -25.55 18.86 -1.05
C SER A 287 -24.66 18.14 -2.06
N LEU A 288 -25.19 17.18 -2.83
CA LEU A 288 -24.41 16.49 -3.86
C LEU A 288 -23.83 17.45 -4.89
N LEU A 289 -24.61 18.43 -5.37
CA LEU A 289 -24.13 19.40 -6.35
C LEU A 289 -23.03 20.29 -5.75
N ILE A 290 -23.15 20.71 -4.48
CA ILE A 290 -22.06 21.40 -3.78
C ILE A 290 -20.81 20.52 -3.68
N ARG A 291 -20.96 19.22 -3.35
CA ARG A 291 -19.83 18.28 -3.28
C ARG A 291 -19.14 18.07 -4.63
N LEU A 292 -19.89 18.01 -5.73
CA LEU A 292 -19.34 17.91 -7.08
C LEU A 292 -18.63 19.21 -7.49
N ALA A 293 -19.22 20.37 -7.18
CA ALA A 293 -18.60 21.67 -7.43
C ALA A 293 -17.30 21.86 -6.63
N MET A 294 -17.23 21.37 -5.38
CA MET A 294 -15.99 21.42 -4.57
C MET A 294 -14.81 20.70 -5.24
N VAL A 295 -15.07 19.65 -6.04
CA VAL A 295 -14.02 18.81 -6.63
C VAL A 295 -13.78 19.06 -8.12
N ARG A 296 -14.41 20.09 -8.70
CA ARG A 296 -14.37 20.36 -10.15
C ARG A 296 -12.98 20.49 -10.77
N ASP A 297 -12.00 20.95 -9.98
CA ASP A 297 -10.63 21.22 -10.42
C ASP A 297 -9.64 20.14 -9.96
N LEU A 298 -10.11 19.09 -9.28
CA LEU A 298 -9.25 18.03 -8.78
C LEU A 298 -8.99 16.99 -9.87
N ALA A 299 -7.72 16.76 -10.20
CA ALA A 299 -7.31 15.70 -11.12
C ALA A 299 -7.42 14.29 -10.52
N ALA A 300 -7.34 14.19 -9.19
CA ALA A 300 -7.57 12.99 -8.40
C ALA A 300 -8.00 13.37 -6.97
N PRO A 301 -8.56 12.42 -6.20
CA PRO A 301 -8.85 12.64 -4.79
C PRO A 301 -7.61 13.08 -3.99
N ALA A 302 -7.83 13.99 -3.03
CA ALA A 302 -6.74 14.64 -2.31
C ALA A 302 -6.03 13.71 -1.31
N TRP A 303 -4.79 14.06 -1.00
CA TRP A 303 -3.96 13.50 0.07
C TRP A 303 -3.58 12.03 -0.03
N VAL A 304 -2.86 11.56 0.98
CA VAL A 304 -2.17 10.25 0.96
C VAL A 304 -3.12 9.06 1.13
N ASP A 305 -4.22 9.20 1.89
CA ASP A 305 -5.19 8.09 2.06
C ASP A 305 -5.81 7.72 0.71
N SER A 306 -6.02 8.70 -0.17
CA SER A 306 -6.54 8.47 -1.51
C SER A 306 -5.61 7.59 -2.36
N VAL A 307 -4.29 7.75 -2.22
CA VAL A 307 -3.29 6.91 -2.88
C VAL A 307 -3.37 5.47 -2.37
N HIS A 308 -3.58 5.29 -1.06
CA HIS A 308 -3.82 3.97 -0.46
C HIS A 308 -5.07 3.33 -1.03
N HIS A 309 -6.17 4.09 -1.07
CA HIS A 309 -7.44 3.62 -1.58
C HIS A 309 -7.35 3.19 -3.04
N ALA A 310 -6.64 3.97 -3.86
CA ALA A 310 -6.39 3.61 -5.24
C ALA A 310 -5.53 2.34 -5.35
N THR A 311 -4.49 2.20 -4.54
CA THR A 311 -3.59 1.04 -4.58
C THR A 311 -4.34 -0.26 -4.23
N ILE A 312 -5.10 -0.27 -3.12
CA ILE A 312 -5.87 -1.46 -2.71
C ILE A 312 -6.97 -1.77 -3.74
N THR A 313 -7.65 -0.74 -4.27
CA THR A 313 -8.69 -0.94 -5.30
C THR A 313 -8.08 -1.54 -6.56
N ARG A 314 -6.90 -1.08 -7.00
CA ARG A 314 -6.18 -1.67 -8.15
C ARG A 314 -5.91 -3.15 -7.94
N LEU A 315 -5.42 -3.53 -6.76
CA LEU A 315 -5.14 -4.94 -6.46
C LEU A 315 -6.40 -5.80 -6.50
N ILE A 316 -7.53 -5.30 -5.96
CA ILE A 316 -8.84 -5.97 -6.07
C ILE A 316 -9.26 -6.11 -7.55
N LEU A 317 -9.05 -5.07 -8.36
CA LEU A 317 -9.37 -5.12 -9.79
C LEU A 317 -8.52 -6.13 -10.56
N GLN A 318 -7.26 -6.34 -10.14
CA GLN A 318 -6.33 -7.29 -10.75
C GLN A 318 -6.64 -8.75 -10.35
N GLU A 319 -6.93 -9.00 -9.08
CA GLU A 319 -7.16 -10.35 -8.56
C GLU A 319 -8.62 -10.81 -8.67
N GLY A 320 -9.56 -9.88 -8.81
CA GLY A 320 -11.00 -10.15 -8.78
C GLY A 320 -11.51 -10.52 -7.38
N GLY A 321 -10.77 -10.23 -6.32
CA GLY A 321 -11.11 -10.57 -4.94
C GLY A 321 -10.27 -9.76 -3.95
N PHE A 322 -10.40 -10.03 -2.66
CA PHE A 322 -9.50 -9.42 -1.69
C PHE A 322 -8.09 -9.98 -1.84
N PRO A 323 -7.06 -9.11 -1.95
CA PRO A 323 -5.68 -9.58 -2.09
C PRO A 323 -5.25 -10.33 -0.84
N GLN A 324 -4.44 -11.38 -1.01
CA GLN A 324 -3.88 -12.11 0.14
C GLN A 324 -2.78 -11.30 0.83
N SER A 325 -2.02 -10.52 0.06
CA SER A 325 -0.96 -9.65 0.56
C SER A 325 -0.79 -8.46 -0.37
N TYR A 326 -0.30 -7.35 0.18
CA TYR A 326 0.13 -6.21 -0.62
C TYR A 326 1.56 -6.36 -1.15
N ALA A 327 2.22 -7.52 -0.95
CA ALA A 327 3.64 -7.82 -1.23
C ALA A 327 4.14 -7.48 -2.64
N LEU A 328 3.25 -7.44 -3.64
CA LEU A 328 3.59 -6.98 -4.99
C LEU A 328 3.94 -5.47 -5.03
N THR A 329 3.49 -4.72 -4.02
CA THR A 329 3.72 -3.28 -3.83
C THR A 329 4.42 -2.92 -2.52
N MET A 330 4.27 -3.73 -1.46
CA MET A 330 4.80 -3.52 -0.09
C MET A 330 4.66 -4.81 0.73
N GLN A 331 5.63 -5.21 1.58
CA GLN A 331 5.56 -6.49 2.31
C GLN A 331 4.61 -6.45 3.53
N THR A 332 3.31 -6.28 3.29
CA THR A 332 2.28 -6.22 4.34
C THR A 332 1.11 -7.18 4.06
N GLU A 333 0.54 -7.76 5.10
CA GLU A 333 -0.66 -8.59 4.98
C GLU A 333 -1.91 -7.74 4.77
N ALA A 334 -2.80 -8.18 3.88
CA ALA A 334 -3.97 -7.39 3.48
C ALA A 334 -4.97 -7.16 4.62
N SER A 335 -5.03 -8.08 5.60
CA SER A 335 -5.91 -8.03 6.77
C SER A 335 -5.56 -6.94 7.78
N GLY A 336 -4.35 -6.38 7.71
CA GLY A 336 -3.94 -5.21 8.49
C GLY A 336 -4.74 -3.94 8.19
N TYR A 337 -5.54 -3.93 7.11
CA TYR A 337 -6.40 -2.82 6.71
C TYR A 337 -7.83 -3.28 6.37
N HIS A 338 -8.83 -2.40 6.53
CA HIS A 338 -10.23 -2.71 6.21
C HIS A 338 -10.52 -2.53 4.70
N PRO A 339 -11.00 -3.56 3.98
CA PRO A 339 -11.11 -3.50 2.52
C PRO A 339 -12.47 -2.99 2.02
N GLY A 340 -13.46 -2.73 2.87
CA GLY A 340 -14.84 -2.60 2.41
C GLY A 340 -15.13 -1.44 1.45
N PHE A 341 -14.56 -0.25 1.67
CA PHE A 341 -14.68 0.84 0.69
C PHE A 341 -14.05 0.49 -0.67
N HIS A 342 -12.91 -0.21 -0.67
CA HIS A 342 -12.20 -0.59 -1.90
C HIS A 342 -13.00 -1.60 -2.73
N SER A 343 -13.72 -2.52 -2.07
CA SER A 343 -14.66 -3.42 -2.78
C SER A 343 -15.79 -2.65 -3.47
N LEU A 344 -16.30 -1.58 -2.84
CA LEU A 344 -17.30 -0.69 -3.44
C LEU A 344 -16.70 0.10 -4.60
N ALA A 345 -15.48 0.60 -4.45
CA ALA A 345 -14.76 1.31 -5.51
C ALA A 345 -14.47 0.41 -6.72
N ALA A 346 -14.09 -0.86 -6.50
CA ALA A 346 -13.88 -1.84 -7.56
C ALA A 346 -15.19 -2.21 -8.27
N ALA A 347 -16.26 -2.47 -7.51
CA ALA A 347 -17.60 -2.70 -8.05
C ALA A 347 -18.10 -1.51 -8.88
N PHE A 348 -17.89 -0.29 -8.39
CA PHE A 348 -18.25 0.93 -9.11
C PHE A 348 -17.43 1.11 -10.39
N HIS A 349 -16.13 0.79 -10.36
CA HIS A 349 -15.26 0.84 -11.53
C HIS A 349 -15.73 -0.15 -12.61
N TRP A 350 -16.05 -1.41 -12.24
CA TRP A 350 -16.56 -2.39 -13.19
C TRP A 350 -17.91 -1.98 -13.81
N LEU A 351 -18.81 -1.39 -13.02
CA LEU A 351 -20.13 -0.95 -13.50
C LEU A 351 -20.07 0.33 -14.34
N SER A 352 -19.23 1.30 -13.97
CA SER A 352 -19.17 2.62 -14.62
C SER A 352 -18.17 2.67 -15.77
N GLY A 353 -17.07 1.92 -15.71
CA GLY A 353 -15.95 2.02 -16.64
C GLY A 353 -15.12 3.31 -16.49
N LEU A 354 -15.32 4.08 -15.43
CA LEU A 354 -14.50 5.27 -15.12
C LEU A 354 -13.06 4.86 -14.78
N ASP A 355 -12.10 5.73 -15.08
CA ASP A 355 -10.74 5.52 -14.62
C ASP A 355 -10.64 5.63 -13.09
N LEU A 356 -9.54 5.14 -12.51
CA LEU A 356 -9.45 4.97 -11.05
C LEU A 356 -9.54 6.30 -10.26
N PRO A 357 -8.86 7.40 -10.66
CA PRO A 357 -9.02 8.69 -10.00
C PRO A 357 -10.45 9.23 -10.05
N GLU A 358 -11.11 9.23 -11.21
CA GLU A 358 -12.48 9.74 -11.35
C GLU A 358 -13.49 8.88 -10.61
N ASN A 359 -13.30 7.55 -10.67
CA ASN A 359 -14.10 6.57 -9.94
C ASN A 359 -14.11 6.85 -8.43
N LEU A 360 -12.93 7.05 -7.84
CA LEU A 360 -12.80 7.33 -6.41
C LEU A 360 -13.33 8.73 -6.04
N LEU A 361 -13.09 9.74 -6.88
CA LEU A 361 -13.54 11.11 -6.62
C LEU A 361 -15.06 11.20 -6.61
N LEU A 362 -15.70 10.64 -7.64
CA LEU A 362 -17.16 10.63 -7.76
C LEU A 362 -17.80 9.80 -6.66
N LEU A 363 -17.33 8.57 -6.43
CA LEU A 363 -17.86 7.71 -5.37
C LEU A 363 -17.72 8.38 -4.00
N GLY A 364 -16.57 9.00 -3.73
CA GLY A 364 -16.33 9.77 -2.50
C GLY A 364 -17.37 10.88 -2.28
N GLN A 365 -17.68 11.67 -3.31
CA GLN A 365 -18.69 12.75 -3.19
C GLN A 365 -20.12 12.22 -3.06
N VAL A 366 -20.44 11.12 -3.76
CA VAL A 366 -21.74 10.45 -3.63
C VAL A 366 -21.93 9.92 -2.21
N LEU A 367 -20.92 9.28 -1.62
CA LEU A 367 -20.97 8.82 -0.23
C LEU A 367 -21.04 9.99 0.75
N ASN A 368 -20.38 11.11 0.43
CA ASN A 368 -20.42 12.33 1.25
C ASN A 368 -21.84 12.87 1.36
N ALA A 369 -22.54 12.96 0.23
CA ALA A 369 -23.95 13.35 0.19
C ALA A 369 -24.85 12.28 0.81
N ALA A 370 -24.63 10.99 0.53
CA ALA A 370 -25.44 9.89 1.06
C ALA A 370 -25.40 9.79 2.60
N CYS A 371 -24.30 10.22 3.23
CA CYS A 371 -24.18 10.28 4.69
C CYS A 371 -25.28 11.13 5.35
N ILE A 372 -25.84 12.11 4.64
CA ILE A 372 -26.94 12.96 5.12
C ILE A 372 -28.23 12.14 5.35
N LEU A 373 -28.48 11.12 4.52
CA LEU A 373 -29.58 10.18 4.73
C LEU A 373 -29.33 9.32 5.98
N GLY A 374 -28.06 8.98 6.26
CA GLY A 374 -27.67 8.32 7.51
C GLY A 374 -27.95 9.20 8.73
N VAL A 375 -27.63 10.49 8.66
CA VAL A 375 -27.95 11.47 9.73
C VAL A 375 -29.46 11.60 9.93
N TYR A 376 -30.23 11.68 8.83
CA TYR A 376 -31.70 11.66 8.87
C TYR A 376 -32.20 10.42 9.61
N LEU A 377 -31.76 9.22 9.20
CA LEU A 377 -32.15 7.95 9.80
C LEU A 377 -31.78 7.88 11.28
N LEU A 378 -30.56 8.25 11.67
CA LEU A 378 -30.15 8.25 13.07
C LEU A 378 -31.04 9.17 13.91
N THR A 379 -31.36 10.36 13.38
CA THR A 379 -32.21 11.33 14.05
C THR A 379 -33.64 10.80 14.21
N THR A 380 -34.29 10.34 13.14
CA THR A 380 -35.67 9.81 13.23
C THR A 380 -35.73 8.57 14.11
N THR A 381 -34.66 7.76 14.14
CA THR A 381 -34.56 6.59 15.01
C THR A 381 -34.52 6.96 16.49
N LEU A 382 -33.81 8.02 16.86
CA LEU A 382 -33.66 8.46 18.25
C LEU A 382 -34.79 9.38 18.73
N THR A 383 -35.30 10.25 17.86
CA THR A 383 -36.29 11.28 18.24
C THR A 383 -37.73 10.90 17.88
N ASN A 384 -37.89 9.97 16.93
CA ASN A 384 -39.17 9.66 16.28
C ASN A 384 -39.83 10.89 15.62
N ASP A 385 -39.02 11.83 15.13
CA ASP A 385 -39.48 13.06 14.47
C ASP A 385 -38.78 13.29 13.11
N ARG A 386 -39.59 13.30 12.04
CA ARG A 386 -39.15 13.56 10.66
C ARG A 386 -38.68 15.00 10.46
N ARG A 387 -39.22 15.98 11.19
CA ARG A 387 -38.80 17.39 11.10
C ARG A 387 -37.42 17.59 11.69
N ALA A 388 -37.17 17.06 12.89
CA ALA A 388 -35.84 16.99 13.46
C ALA A 388 -34.83 16.35 12.50
N GLY A 389 -35.24 15.25 11.83
CA GLY A 389 -34.44 14.60 10.80
C GLY A 389 -34.06 15.52 9.63
N LEU A 390 -35.01 16.31 9.10
CA LEU A 390 -34.73 17.25 8.00
C LEU A 390 -33.70 18.31 8.39
N PHE A 391 -33.82 18.90 9.58
CA PHE A 391 -32.88 19.91 10.05
C PHE A 391 -31.52 19.31 10.38
N ALA A 392 -31.47 18.10 10.94
CA ALA A 392 -30.21 17.39 11.15
C ALA A 392 -29.50 17.10 9.81
N ALA A 393 -30.24 16.63 8.81
CA ALA A 393 -29.75 16.42 7.46
C ALA A 393 -29.18 17.72 6.85
N LEU A 394 -29.89 18.84 7.02
CA LEU A 394 -29.40 20.15 6.56
C LEU A 394 -28.14 20.60 7.30
N ILE A 395 -28.09 20.46 8.63
CA ILE A 395 -26.91 20.82 9.44
C ILE A 395 -25.68 20.05 8.96
N ALA A 396 -25.80 18.73 8.78
CA ALA A 396 -24.70 17.90 8.27
C ALA A 396 -24.34 18.21 6.81
N GLY A 397 -25.32 18.58 5.99
CA GLY A 397 -25.10 18.83 4.56
C GLY A 397 -24.38 20.14 4.26
N VAL A 398 -24.76 21.23 4.94
CA VAL A 398 -24.34 22.60 4.54
C VAL A 398 -23.79 23.50 5.65
N PHE A 399 -23.94 23.15 6.93
CA PHE A 399 -23.46 23.98 8.05
C PHE A 399 -22.20 23.42 8.72
N SER A 400 -22.17 22.10 8.90
CA SER A 400 -21.04 21.38 9.47
C SER A 400 -19.89 21.28 8.45
N PRO A 401 -18.63 21.47 8.87
CA PRO A 401 -17.47 21.23 8.01
C PRO A 401 -17.34 19.75 7.63
N MET A 402 -17.79 18.83 8.49
CA MET A 402 -17.83 17.39 8.22
C MET A 402 -19.26 16.99 7.83
N PRO A 403 -19.45 16.08 6.84
CA PRO A 403 -18.42 15.28 6.17
C PRO A 403 -17.76 15.98 4.97
N ALA A 404 -18.14 17.21 4.60
CA ALA A 404 -17.59 17.92 3.42
C ALA A 404 -16.06 17.84 3.30
N TYR A 405 -15.39 18.15 4.39
CA TYR A 405 -13.95 18.27 4.45
C TYR A 405 -13.21 16.93 4.42
N TYR A 406 -13.90 15.78 4.51
CA TYR A 406 -13.28 14.46 4.36
C TYR A 406 -12.58 14.32 2.99
N THR A 407 -13.09 15.01 1.98
CA THR A 407 -12.50 15.07 0.63
C THR A 407 -11.07 15.60 0.64
N SER A 408 -10.72 16.54 1.52
CA SER A 408 -9.36 17.07 1.66
C SER A 408 -8.35 16.02 2.13
N TRP A 409 -8.80 14.93 2.73
CA TRP A 409 -7.92 13.90 3.28
C TRP A 409 -8.07 12.55 2.61
N GLY A 410 -9.13 12.35 1.81
CA GLY A 410 -9.49 11.03 1.31
C GLY A 410 -10.04 10.11 2.40
N ARG A 411 -10.71 10.60 3.46
CA ARG A 411 -11.26 9.78 4.57
C ARG A 411 -12.48 8.93 4.18
N TYR A 412 -12.47 8.34 2.99
CA TYR A 412 -13.62 7.67 2.38
C TYR A 412 -13.99 6.37 3.06
N THR A 413 -13.02 5.62 3.61
CA THR A 413 -13.33 4.41 4.39
C THR A 413 -14.13 4.72 5.65
N GLN A 414 -13.73 5.75 6.42
CA GLN A 414 -14.48 6.17 7.62
C GLN A 414 -15.85 6.72 7.23
N LEU A 415 -15.93 7.53 6.17
CA LEU A 415 -17.19 8.02 5.62
C LEU A 415 -18.14 6.87 5.26
N ALA A 416 -17.64 5.86 4.54
CA ALA A 416 -18.43 4.68 4.17
C ALA A 416 -18.96 3.95 5.41
N GLY A 417 -18.13 3.79 6.43
CA GLY A 417 -18.57 3.25 7.73
C GLY A 417 -19.67 4.10 8.38
N LEU A 418 -19.56 5.43 8.34
CA LEU A 418 -20.56 6.34 8.91
C LEU A 418 -21.88 6.38 8.12
N VAL A 419 -21.88 6.02 6.83
CA VAL A 419 -23.11 5.79 6.06
C VAL A 419 -23.81 4.50 6.52
N ILE A 420 -23.06 3.45 6.84
CA ILE A 420 -23.61 2.15 7.28
C ILE A 420 -24.07 2.20 8.75
N LEU A 421 -23.36 2.93 9.62
CA LEU A 421 -23.60 2.94 11.08
C LEU A 421 -25.06 3.23 11.47
N PRO A 422 -25.75 4.25 10.95
CA PRO A 422 -27.16 4.50 11.28
C PRO A 422 -28.10 3.36 10.87
N ALA A 423 -27.82 2.72 9.73
CA ALA A 423 -28.58 1.56 9.27
C ALA A 423 -28.39 0.35 10.19
N ALA A 424 -27.13 0.07 10.58
CA ALA A 424 -26.83 -0.97 11.54
C ALA A 424 -27.49 -0.69 12.90
N PHE A 425 -27.39 0.54 13.42
CA PHE A 425 -28.01 0.93 14.68
C PHE A 425 -29.54 0.73 14.67
N LYS A 426 -30.25 1.20 13.62
CA LYS A 426 -31.69 1.00 13.49
C LYS A 426 -32.09 -0.47 13.47
N LEU A 427 -31.38 -1.31 12.70
CA LEU A 427 -31.69 -2.73 12.58
C LEU A 427 -31.41 -3.48 13.90
N VAL A 428 -30.31 -3.15 14.58
CA VAL A 428 -30.00 -3.69 15.91
C VAL A 428 -31.09 -3.28 16.90
N GLN A 429 -31.49 -2.00 16.94
CA GLN A 429 -32.55 -1.53 17.83
C GLN A 429 -33.85 -2.33 17.65
N VAL A 430 -34.27 -2.55 16.40
CA VAL A 430 -35.48 -3.35 16.13
C VAL A 430 -35.33 -4.80 16.62
N VAL A 431 -34.13 -5.38 16.56
CA VAL A 431 -33.86 -6.73 17.10
C VAL A 431 -33.89 -6.75 18.64
N LEU A 432 -33.50 -5.66 19.29
CA LEU A 432 -33.49 -5.51 20.75
C LEU A 432 -34.86 -5.15 21.32
N GLU A 433 -35.74 -4.53 20.55
CA GLU A 433 -37.12 -4.26 20.95
C GLU A 433 -37.97 -5.54 20.83
N ASP A 434 -38.59 -5.98 21.93
CA ASP A 434 -39.42 -7.18 21.95
C ASP A 434 -40.83 -6.86 21.44
N GLY A 435 -41.06 -7.08 20.14
CA GLY A 435 -42.35 -6.83 19.48
C GLY A 435 -43.03 -8.10 18.98
N GLN A 436 -44.38 -8.11 19.02
CA GLN A 436 -45.31 -9.17 18.54
C GLN A 436 -45.12 -9.52 17.05
N THR A 437 -44.01 -10.17 16.71
CA THR A 437 -43.63 -10.55 15.35
C THR A 437 -43.46 -12.05 15.28
N THR A 438 -43.95 -12.66 14.20
CA THR A 438 -43.82 -14.11 13.97
C THR A 438 -42.35 -14.51 13.82
N TRP A 439 -41.99 -15.75 14.22
CA TRP A 439 -40.61 -16.24 14.21
C TRP A 439 -39.88 -16.06 12.87
N LYS A 440 -40.56 -16.34 11.73
CA LYS A 440 -39.99 -16.14 10.39
C LYS A 440 -39.60 -14.69 10.11
N ASN A 441 -40.42 -13.75 10.58
CA ASN A 441 -40.15 -12.32 10.43
C ASN A 441 -39.11 -11.79 11.43
N ARG A 442 -38.88 -12.51 12.53
CA ARG A 442 -37.77 -12.24 13.44
C ARG A 442 -36.45 -12.67 12.80
N ALA A 443 -36.35 -13.90 12.30
CA ALA A 443 -35.11 -14.41 11.69
C ALA A 443 -34.59 -13.53 10.53
N SER A 444 -35.50 -12.96 9.72
CA SER A 444 -35.13 -12.08 8.61
C SER A 444 -34.50 -10.76 9.06
N LEU A 445 -35.02 -10.14 10.12
CA LEU A 445 -34.45 -8.91 10.69
C LEU A 445 -33.10 -9.15 11.35
N TRP A 446 -32.94 -10.29 12.03
CA TRP A 446 -31.66 -10.71 12.59
C TRP A 446 -30.59 -10.87 11.50
N GLY A 447 -30.94 -11.49 10.37
CA GLY A 447 -30.05 -11.61 9.22
C GLY A 447 -29.65 -10.24 8.66
N LEU A 448 -30.59 -9.30 8.49
CA LEU A 448 -30.28 -7.94 8.03
C LEU A 448 -29.39 -7.16 9.01
N ALA A 449 -29.65 -7.26 10.32
CA ALA A 449 -28.82 -6.64 11.34
C ALA A 449 -27.40 -7.23 11.32
N ALA A 450 -27.26 -8.55 11.15
CA ALA A 450 -25.95 -9.21 11.07
C ALA A 450 -25.18 -8.80 9.81
N VAL A 451 -25.85 -8.68 8.66
CA VAL A 451 -25.26 -8.16 7.42
C VAL A 451 -24.78 -6.71 7.63
N ALA A 452 -25.60 -5.85 8.23
CA ALA A 452 -25.23 -4.47 8.49
C ALA A 452 -24.04 -4.35 9.46
N CYS A 453 -24.02 -5.13 10.54
CA CYS A 453 -22.92 -5.14 11.52
C CYS A 453 -21.63 -5.75 10.95
N GLY A 454 -21.71 -6.91 10.29
CA GLY A 454 -20.56 -7.59 9.66
C GLY A 454 -19.98 -6.75 8.52
N GLY A 455 -20.83 -6.15 7.68
CA GLY A 455 -20.39 -5.26 6.61
C GLY A 455 -19.81 -3.95 7.12
N LEU A 456 -20.35 -3.39 8.21
CA LEU A 456 -19.75 -2.23 8.89
C LEU A 456 -18.34 -2.57 9.41
N PHE A 457 -18.19 -3.72 10.06
CA PHE A 457 -16.88 -4.21 10.52
C PHE A 457 -15.90 -4.32 9.36
N MET A 458 -16.34 -4.89 8.23
CA MET A 458 -15.48 -5.03 7.05
C MET A 458 -15.17 -3.71 6.33
N THR A 459 -16.01 -2.71 6.53
CA THR A 459 -15.84 -1.38 5.93
C THR A 459 -14.91 -0.51 6.76
N HIS A 460 -15.04 -0.52 8.09
CA HIS A 460 -14.17 0.27 8.96
C HIS A 460 -14.21 -0.20 10.44
N TYR A 461 -13.12 -0.79 10.92
CA TYR A 461 -13.05 -1.34 12.28
C TYR A 461 -13.38 -0.31 13.38
N ARG A 462 -12.85 0.92 13.28
CA ARG A 462 -13.13 1.97 14.29
C ARG A 462 -14.60 2.37 14.35
N VAL A 463 -15.30 2.41 13.22
CA VAL A 463 -16.71 2.82 13.19
C VAL A 463 -17.59 1.70 13.72
N ALA A 464 -17.20 0.43 13.54
CA ALA A 464 -17.85 -0.69 14.24
C ALA A 464 -17.70 -0.56 15.77
N ILE A 465 -16.55 -0.09 16.28
CA ILE A 465 -16.40 0.22 17.71
C ILE A 465 -17.28 1.41 18.11
N PHE A 466 -17.37 2.46 17.29
CA PHE A 466 -18.29 3.58 17.55
C PHE A 466 -19.75 3.12 17.66
N LEU A 467 -20.19 2.18 16.81
CA LEU A 467 -21.50 1.55 16.93
C LEU A 467 -21.64 0.79 18.25
N ALA A 468 -20.64 -0.01 18.64
CA ALA A 468 -20.67 -0.74 19.91
C ALA A 468 -20.79 0.21 21.12
N LEU A 469 -20.07 1.32 21.11
CA LEU A 469 -20.16 2.36 22.15
C LEU A 469 -21.52 3.07 22.14
N LEU A 470 -22.11 3.32 20.97
CA LEU A 470 -23.46 3.88 20.84
C LEU A 470 -24.49 2.92 21.42
N LEU A 471 -24.39 1.63 21.10
CA LEU A 471 -25.27 0.59 21.63
C LEU A 471 -25.13 0.49 23.15
N ALA A 472 -23.90 0.51 23.68
CA ALA A 472 -23.68 0.52 25.13
C ALA A 472 -24.33 1.73 25.83
N ALA A 473 -24.14 2.94 25.27
CA ALA A 473 -24.77 4.15 25.80
C ALA A 473 -26.31 4.10 25.71
N TYR A 474 -26.83 3.62 24.58
CA TYR A 474 -28.27 3.48 24.34
C TYR A 474 -28.92 2.49 25.31
N LEU A 475 -28.30 1.32 25.50
CA LEU A 475 -28.78 0.30 26.44
C LEU A 475 -28.77 0.80 27.88
N LEU A 476 -27.71 1.52 28.28
CA LEU A 476 -27.67 2.12 29.60
C LEU A 476 -28.80 3.14 29.76
N GLY A 477 -29.00 4.02 28.78
CA GLY A 477 -30.09 5.00 28.79
C GLY A 477 -31.48 4.36 28.87
N GLU A 478 -31.75 3.32 28.07
CA GLU A 478 -33.04 2.63 28.07
C GLU A 478 -33.26 1.81 29.36
N THR A 479 -32.18 1.28 29.95
CA THR A 479 -32.23 0.60 31.24
C THR A 479 -32.53 1.58 32.37
N LEU A 480 -31.80 2.71 32.43
CA LEU A 480 -32.03 3.78 33.42
C LEU A 480 -33.44 4.34 33.33
N ARG A 481 -33.95 4.54 32.11
CA ARG A 481 -35.32 5.01 31.84
C ARG A 481 -36.40 4.06 32.38
N ASN A 482 -36.12 2.76 32.46
CA ASN A 482 -37.10 1.73 32.83
C ASN A 482 -36.83 1.08 34.20
N LEU A 483 -35.89 1.61 34.99
CA LEU A 483 -35.54 1.08 36.32
C LEU A 483 -36.74 0.95 37.26
N ASP A 484 -37.66 1.92 37.22
CA ASP A 484 -38.86 1.92 38.06
C ASP A 484 -39.89 0.84 37.66
N LYS A 485 -39.78 0.31 36.44
CA LYS A 485 -40.73 -0.68 35.88
C LYS A 485 -40.22 -2.11 35.98
N THR A 486 -38.92 -2.31 35.77
CA THR A 486 -38.30 -3.64 35.75
C THR A 486 -36.88 -3.59 36.32
N PRO A 487 -36.54 -4.43 37.31
CA PRO A 487 -35.21 -4.42 37.90
C PRO A 487 -34.13 -4.89 36.92
N LEU A 488 -32.92 -4.33 37.06
CA LEU A 488 -31.74 -4.55 36.20
C LEU A 488 -31.46 -6.03 35.88
N TRP A 489 -31.51 -6.89 36.89
CA TRP A 489 -31.20 -8.31 36.74
C TRP A 489 -32.22 -9.08 35.87
N ARG A 490 -33.42 -8.53 35.65
CA ARG A 490 -34.44 -9.11 34.75
C ARG A 490 -34.39 -8.52 33.34
N SER A 491 -34.10 -7.22 33.20
CA SER A 491 -34.15 -6.52 31.91
C SER A 491 -32.87 -6.71 31.07
N LEU A 492 -31.71 -6.81 31.72
CA LEU A 492 -30.41 -6.80 31.04
C LEU A 492 -29.99 -8.14 30.40
N PRO A 493 -30.10 -9.30 31.06
CA PRO A 493 -29.67 -10.59 30.49
C PRO A 493 -30.27 -10.95 29.12
N PRO A 494 -31.59 -10.80 28.86
CA PRO A 494 -32.15 -11.16 27.54
C PRO A 494 -31.70 -10.21 26.43
N VAL A 495 -31.39 -8.96 26.76
CA VAL A 495 -30.87 -7.98 25.80
C VAL A 495 -29.40 -8.30 25.48
N LEU A 496 -28.58 -8.58 26.50
CA LEU A 496 -27.19 -9.01 26.33
C LEU A 496 -27.09 -10.34 25.58
N GLY A 497 -27.97 -11.29 25.87
CA GLY A 497 -28.05 -12.57 25.14
C GLY A 497 -28.36 -12.35 23.66
N ARG A 498 -29.27 -11.41 23.34
CA ARG A 498 -29.58 -11.08 21.95
C ARG A 498 -28.43 -10.41 21.22
N LEU A 499 -27.72 -9.49 21.88
CA LEU A 499 -26.52 -8.87 21.35
C LEU A 499 -25.40 -9.87 21.13
N GLY A 500 -25.18 -10.78 22.08
CA GLY A 500 -24.20 -11.86 21.96
C GLY A 500 -24.51 -12.79 20.78
N ALA A 501 -25.78 -13.18 20.61
CA ALA A 501 -26.21 -13.96 19.46
C ALA A 501 -26.01 -13.21 18.13
N LEU A 502 -26.34 -11.92 18.08
CA LEU A 502 -26.16 -11.11 16.88
C LEU A 502 -24.67 -10.91 16.54
N ALA A 503 -23.84 -10.70 17.55
CA ALA A 503 -22.39 -10.66 17.41
C ALA A 503 -21.85 -11.99 16.89
N GLY A 504 -22.35 -13.12 17.41
CA GLY A 504 -22.02 -14.46 16.93
C GLY A 504 -22.38 -14.67 15.45
N ILE A 505 -23.57 -14.27 15.00
CA ILE A 505 -23.96 -14.37 13.59
C ILE A 505 -23.09 -13.45 12.71
N SER A 506 -22.83 -12.22 13.17
CA SER A 506 -21.97 -11.27 12.45
C SER A 506 -20.52 -11.79 12.33
N LEU A 507 -20.03 -12.44 13.39
CA LEU A 507 -18.74 -13.14 13.42
C LEU A 507 -18.70 -14.27 12.39
N LEU A 508 -19.75 -15.11 12.35
CA LEU A 508 -19.84 -16.21 11.38
C LEU A 508 -19.83 -15.70 9.93
N ILE A 509 -20.56 -14.63 9.63
CA ILE A 509 -20.60 -14.05 8.28
C ILE A 509 -19.26 -13.40 7.89
N THR A 510 -18.42 -13.03 8.87
CA THR A 510 -17.08 -12.46 8.64
C THR A 510 -15.95 -13.45 8.89
N LEU A 511 -16.29 -14.72 9.17
CA LEU A 511 -15.35 -15.74 9.66
C LEU A 511 -14.09 -15.91 8.80
N PRO A 512 -14.16 -15.92 7.44
CA PRO A 512 -12.95 -16.07 6.62
C PRO A 512 -11.91 -14.97 6.83
N TRP A 513 -12.29 -13.81 7.37
CA TRP A 513 -11.39 -12.68 7.61
C TRP A 513 -10.64 -12.74 8.96
N TRP A 514 -11.20 -13.45 9.94
CA TRP A 514 -10.73 -13.40 11.33
C TRP A 514 -9.35 -14.01 11.59
N PRO A 515 -8.96 -15.16 10.99
CA PRO A 515 -7.63 -15.73 11.23
C PRO A 515 -6.51 -14.75 10.90
N ASN A 516 -6.56 -14.15 9.72
CA ASN A 516 -5.55 -13.20 9.25
C ASN A 516 -5.60 -11.90 10.06
N LEU A 517 -6.78 -11.38 10.37
CA LEU A 517 -6.92 -10.19 11.22
C LEU A 517 -6.33 -10.41 12.62
N TYR A 518 -6.52 -11.60 13.19
CA TYR A 518 -5.97 -11.92 14.51
C TYR A 518 -4.45 -11.87 14.49
N GLN A 519 -3.83 -12.52 13.51
CA GLN A 519 -2.37 -12.56 13.35
C GLN A 519 -1.79 -11.17 13.03
N SER A 520 -2.40 -10.43 12.11
CA SER A 520 -1.85 -9.19 11.57
C SER A 520 -2.11 -7.95 12.42
N MET A 521 -3.19 -7.92 13.22
CA MET A 521 -3.62 -6.71 13.93
C MET A 521 -3.92 -6.92 15.41
N ILE A 522 -4.54 -8.05 15.81
CA ILE A 522 -4.97 -8.24 17.20
C ILE A 522 -3.82 -8.73 18.08
N ALA A 523 -3.16 -9.83 17.70
CA ALA A 523 -2.08 -10.42 18.48
C ALA A 523 -0.91 -9.44 18.75
N PRO A 524 -0.42 -8.65 17.78
CA PRO A 524 0.64 -7.68 18.02
C PRO A 524 0.25 -6.58 19.03
N ARG A 525 -1.04 -6.20 19.10
CA ARG A 525 -1.53 -5.15 20.01
C ARG A 525 -1.84 -5.64 21.43
N LEU A 526 -1.91 -6.96 21.62
CA LEU A 526 -2.06 -7.58 22.94
C LEU A 526 -0.73 -7.70 23.68
N ALA A 527 0.41 -7.51 22.99
CA ALA A 527 1.71 -7.36 23.63
C ALA A 527 1.71 -6.04 24.45
N LEU A 528 1.80 -6.17 25.78
CA LEU A 528 1.66 -5.07 26.74
C LEU A 528 2.75 -3.99 26.52
N HIS A 529 2.36 -2.82 26.04
CA HIS A 529 3.20 -1.62 26.07
C HIS A 529 2.50 -0.51 26.87
N PRO A 530 3.16 0.09 27.89
CA PRO A 530 2.60 1.26 28.56
C PRO A 530 2.50 2.42 27.56
N LEU A 531 1.28 2.90 27.32
CA LEU A 531 1.03 4.05 26.46
C LEU A 531 1.18 5.35 27.26
N ALA A 532 1.97 6.29 26.75
CA ALA A 532 2.10 7.60 27.36
C ALA A 532 0.73 8.32 27.42
N PRO A 533 0.39 8.99 28.54
CA PRO A 533 -0.82 9.79 28.62
C PRO A 533 -0.77 10.94 27.62
N ILE A 534 -1.80 11.06 26.77
CA ILE A 534 -1.91 12.17 25.81
C ILE A 534 -2.94 13.17 26.35
N PRO A 535 -2.59 14.45 26.55
CA PRO A 535 -3.53 15.44 27.09
C PRO A 535 -4.83 15.51 26.30
N LEU A 536 -5.97 15.58 27.00
CA LEU A 536 -7.32 15.61 26.42
C LEU A 536 -7.62 16.99 25.81
N LYS A 537 -6.87 17.37 24.77
CA LYS A 537 -7.08 18.61 24.01
C LYS A 537 -7.91 18.30 22.76
N VAL A 538 -9.03 19.00 22.62
CA VAL A 538 -9.89 18.93 21.42
C VAL A 538 -9.32 19.85 20.34
N ASP A 539 -9.21 19.34 19.11
CA ASP A 539 -8.88 20.16 17.95
C ASP A 539 -10.13 20.89 17.43
N TRP A 540 -10.38 22.06 18.02
CA TRP A 540 -11.47 22.95 17.60
C TRP A 540 -11.37 23.36 16.12
N GLY A 541 -10.18 23.28 15.50
CA GLY A 541 -9.97 23.57 14.09
C GLY A 541 -10.71 22.62 13.15
N LEU A 542 -11.10 21.43 13.62
CA LEU A 542 -11.85 20.45 12.81
C LEU A 542 -13.37 20.62 12.91
N LEU A 543 -13.84 21.25 13.99
CA LEU A 543 -15.27 21.37 14.30
C LEU A 543 -15.84 22.76 14.03
N THR A 544 -15.01 23.79 13.99
CA THR A 544 -15.44 25.20 13.92
C THR A 544 -15.44 25.87 12.54
N PRO A 545 -14.72 25.40 11.49
CA PRO A 545 -14.78 25.98 10.15
C PRO A 545 -16.19 26.01 9.56
N ALA A 546 -16.36 26.82 8.51
CA ALA A 546 -17.67 27.16 7.93
C ALA A 546 -18.64 27.68 9.00
N TYR A 547 -19.73 26.97 9.29
CA TYR A 547 -20.66 27.29 10.37
C TYR A 547 -20.62 26.27 11.52
N GLY A 548 -19.52 25.55 11.65
CA GLY A 548 -19.32 24.56 12.70
C GLY A 548 -19.52 25.11 14.12
N LYS A 549 -19.11 26.36 14.39
CA LYS A 549 -19.41 27.04 15.68
C LYS A 549 -20.91 27.16 15.94
N ALA A 550 -21.70 27.54 14.94
CA ALA A 550 -23.14 27.66 15.07
C ALA A 550 -23.79 26.28 15.26
N ALA A 551 -23.32 25.26 14.55
CA ALA A 551 -23.77 23.88 14.73
C ALA A 551 -23.49 23.36 16.15
N LEU A 552 -22.31 23.66 16.71
CA LEU A 552 -21.95 23.33 18.10
C LEU A 552 -22.85 24.02 19.12
N ILE A 553 -23.15 25.31 18.92
CA ILE A 553 -24.07 26.07 19.79
C ILE A 553 -25.48 25.44 19.75
N LEU A 554 -25.97 25.11 18.56
CA LEU A 554 -27.25 24.42 18.38
C LEU A 554 -27.27 23.05 19.06
N ALA A 555 -26.19 22.28 18.95
CA ALA A 555 -26.07 20.98 19.61
C ALA A 555 -26.03 21.10 21.13
N ALA A 556 -25.29 22.06 21.69
CA ALA A 556 -25.24 22.32 23.12
C ALA A 556 -26.62 22.73 23.65
N GLY A 557 -27.30 23.64 22.95
CA GLY A 557 -28.69 24.02 23.25
C GLY A 557 -29.64 22.82 23.15
N GLY A 558 -29.49 21.98 22.13
CA GLY A 558 -30.29 20.77 21.93
C GLY A 558 -30.08 19.71 23.01
N LEU A 559 -28.85 19.57 23.52
CA LEU A 559 -28.56 18.71 24.67
C LEU A 559 -29.27 19.19 25.93
N VAL A 560 -29.12 20.48 26.27
CA VAL A 560 -29.82 21.06 27.43
C VAL A 560 -31.33 20.96 27.28
N TRP A 561 -31.85 21.26 26.09
CA TRP A 561 -33.28 21.18 25.78
C TRP A 561 -33.82 19.75 25.87
N SER A 562 -33.04 18.76 25.43
CA SER A 562 -33.43 17.34 25.54
C SER A 562 -33.60 16.91 27.00
N VAL A 563 -32.73 17.36 27.89
CA VAL A 563 -32.83 17.10 29.34
C VAL A 563 -34.06 17.79 29.92
N PHE A 564 -34.27 19.08 29.59
CA PHE A 564 -35.46 19.84 30.01
C PHE A 564 -36.77 19.18 29.55
N ARG A 565 -36.78 18.57 28.36
CA ARG A 565 -37.93 17.86 27.79
C ARG A 565 -38.00 16.39 28.20
N ALA A 566 -37.17 15.95 29.14
CA ALA A 566 -37.06 14.57 29.62
C ALA A 566 -36.87 13.54 28.48
N ARG A 567 -36.10 13.91 27.46
CA ARG A 567 -35.78 13.06 26.31
C ARG A 567 -34.41 12.39 26.50
N TRP A 568 -34.42 11.10 26.84
CA TRP A 568 -33.23 10.31 27.16
C TRP A 568 -32.18 10.19 26.04
N PHE A 569 -32.57 10.37 24.76
CA PHE A 569 -31.61 10.24 23.66
C PHE A 569 -30.48 11.29 23.75
N GLY A 570 -30.72 12.47 24.31
CA GLY A 570 -29.69 13.51 24.44
C GLY A 570 -28.57 13.13 25.41
N PRO A 571 -28.88 12.75 26.65
CA PRO A 571 -27.92 12.14 27.58
C PRO A 571 -27.20 10.92 26.99
N VAL A 572 -27.89 10.07 26.23
CA VAL A 572 -27.28 8.92 25.53
C VAL A 572 -26.22 9.39 24.52
N LEU A 573 -26.49 10.42 23.71
CA LEU A 573 -25.51 10.96 22.77
C LEU A 573 -24.32 11.61 23.48
N ALA A 574 -24.56 12.32 24.59
CA ALA A 574 -23.48 12.88 25.40
C ALA A 574 -22.57 11.80 26.00
N LEU A 575 -23.18 10.72 26.51
CA LEU A 575 -22.44 9.55 27.01
C LEU A 575 -21.67 8.86 25.88
N TRP A 576 -22.28 8.69 24.70
CA TRP A 576 -21.61 8.10 23.54
C TRP A 576 -20.34 8.88 23.16
N VAL A 577 -20.44 10.22 23.09
CA VAL A 577 -19.29 11.10 22.85
C VAL A 577 -18.23 10.93 23.94
N GLY A 578 -18.63 10.91 25.22
CA GLY A 578 -17.72 10.68 26.35
C GLY A 578 -16.98 9.34 26.26
N LEU A 579 -17.69 8.25 25.96
CA LEU A 579 -17.11 6.91 25.78
C LEU A 579 -16.10 6.86 24.63
N MET A 580 -16.37 7.56 23.52
CA MET A 580 -15.44 7.64 22.40
C MET A 580 -14.15 8.40 22.75
N TYR A 581 -14.26 9.54 23.43
CA TYR A 581 -13.08 10.28 23.91
C TYR A 581 -12.28 9.49 24.95
N LEU A 582 -12.96 8.76 25.84
CA LEU A 582 -12.32 7.86 26.80
C LEU A 582 -11.54 6.76 26.06
N SER A 583 -12.16 6.14 25.06
CA SER A 583 -11.54 5.07 24.25
C SER A 583 -10.37 5.58 23.40
N ALA A 584 -10.37 6.85 23.01
CA ALA A 584 -9.30 7.52 22.28
C ALA A 584 -8.15 8.01 23.18
N ASN A 585 -8.30 7.94 24.51
CA ASN A 585 -7.31 8.45 25.47
C ASN A 585 -6.82 7.38 26.47
N GLN A 586 -6.33 6.26 25.94
CA GLN A 586 -5.98 5.05 26.72
C GLN A 586 -4.87 5.28 27.75
N GLY A 587 -3.87 6.12 27.46
CA GLY A 587 -2.76 6.41 28.38
C GLY A 587 -3.18 7.15 29.64
N THR A 588 -4.35 7.80 29.67
CA THR A 588 -4.90 8.44 30.87
C THR A 588 -5.76 7.48 31.71
N VAL A 589 -6.26 6.39 31.12
CA VAL A 589 -7.19 5.45 31.75
C VAL A 589 -6.49 4.14 32.15
N SER A 590 -5.17 4.05 31.94
CA SER A 590 -4.34 2.85 32.22
C SER A 590 -4.90 1.58 31.60
N LEU A 591 -5.52 1.67 30.41
CA LEU A 591 -6.02 0.50 29.71
C LEU A 591 -4.82 -0.33 29.19
N PRO A 592 -4.78 -1.65 29.47
CA PRO A 592 -3.63 -2.50 29.13
C PRO A 592 -3.48 -2.79 27.63
N VAL A 593 -4.44 -2.38 26.79
CA VAL A 593 -4.49 -2.72 25.36
C VAL A 593 -4.83 -1.49 24.53
N SER A 594 -4.17 -1.32 23.39
CA SER A 594 -4.52 -0.25 22.46
C SER A 594 -5.87 -0.52 21.77
N THR A 595 -6.87 0.35 21.97
CA THR A 595 -8.18 0.21 21.30
C THR A 595 -8.13 0.55 19.80
N GLY A 596 -6.99 1.08 19.32
CA GLY A 596 -6.82 1.48 17.92
C GLY A 596 -7.63 2.72 17.50
N ILE A 597 -8.35 3.38 18.42
CA ILE A 597 -9.08 4.63 18.18
C ILE A 597 -8.14 5.81 18.44
N ASN A 598 -8.17 6.81 17.55
CA ASN A 598 -7.45 8.07 17.74
C ASN A 598 -8.42 9.26 17.83
N LYS A 599 -7.93 10.37 18.42
CA LYS A 599 -8.72 11.59 18.69
C LYS A 599 -9.31 12.19 17.43
N THR A 600 -8.52 12.32 16.38
CA THR A 600 -8.98 12.85 15.09
C THR A 600 -10.16 12.05 14.52
N SER A 601 -10.14 10.72 14.61
CA SER A 601 -11.26 9.89 14.13
C SER A 601 -12.56 10.15 14.89
N VAL A 602 -12.46 10.46 16.20
CA VAL A 602 -13.61 10.84 17.03
C VAL A 602 -14.11 12.23 16.64
N GLU A 603 -13.22 13.22 16.56
CA GLU A 603 -13.58 14.61 16.25
C GLU A 603 -14.29 14.72 14.91
N ILE A 604 -13.77 14.06 13.88
CA ILE A 604 -14.33 14.20 12.52
C ILE A 604 -15.69 13.53 12.36
N MET A 605 -16.10 12.62 13.27
CA MET A 605 -17.45 12.00 13.25
C MET A 605 -18.48 12.74 14.11
N LEU A 606 -18.06 13.71 14.94
CA LEU A 606 -18.97 14.43 15.86
C LEU A 606 -20.08 15.19 15.15
N PHE A 607 -19.99 15.43 13.84
CA PHE A 607 -21.10 15.99 13.08
C PHE A 607 -22.39 15.17 13.19
N LEU A 608 -22.33 13.85 13.43
CA LEU A 608 -23.51 13.02 13.66
C LEU A 608 -24.28 13.46 14.91
N PRO A 609 -23.74 13.35 16.15
CA PRO A 609 -24.46 13.78 17.35
C PRO A 609 -24.75 15.30 17.34
N ILE A 610 -23.87 16.13 16.78
CA ILE A 610 -24.10 17.57 16.64
C ILE A 610 -25.35 17.85 15.78
N ALA A 611 -25.47 17.19 14.63
CA ALA A 611 -26.61 17.36 13.74
C ALA A 611 -27.91 16.83 14.37
N VAL A 612 -27.87 15.69 15.06
CA VAL A 612 -29.05 15.12 15.73
C VAL A 612 -29.58 16.06 16.81
N LEU A 613 -28.69 16.57 17.70
CA LEU A 613 -29.08 17.47 18.79
C LEU A 613 -29.57 18.83 18.26
N GLY A 614 -28.86 19.41 17.29
CA GLY A 614 -29.27 20.68 16.67
C GLY A 614 -30.58 20.55 15.89
N GLY A 615 -30.75 19.46 15.14
CA GLY A 615 -31.98 19.16 14.41
C GLY A 615 -33.17 18.97 15.34
N PHE A 616 -32.99 18.26 16.46
CA PHE A 616 -34.01 18.11 17.50
C PHE A 616 -34.41 19.46 18.11
N LEU A 617 -33.45 20.32 18.46
CA LEU A 617 -33.75 21.63 19.03
C LEU A 617 -34.64 22.45 18.08
N ILE A 618 -34.24 22.56 16.81
CA ILE A 618 -34.99 23.34 15.82
C ILE A 618 -36.37 22.72 15.59
N GLY A 619 -36.44 21.39 15.44
CA GLY A 619 -37.70 20.66 15.27
C GLY A 619 -38.67 20.91 16.42
N ASP A 620 -38.27 20.62 17.66
CA ASP A 620 -39.15 20.75 18.83
C ASP A 620 -39.52 22.21 19.12
N LEU A 621 -38.68 23.20 18.79
CA LEU A 621 -39.04 24.62 18.88
C LEU A 621 -40.11 25.04 17.86
N ILE A 622 -40.04 24.52 16.63
CA ILE A 622 -41.09 24.75 15.62
C ILE A 622 -42.39 24.09 16.10
N ASP A 623 -42.34 22.87 16.62
CA ASP A 623 -43.50 22.17 17.18
C ASP A 623 -44.15 22.96 18.33
N LEU A 624 -43.32 23.54 19.19
CA LEU A 624 -43.77 24.40 20.27
C LEU A 624 -44.45 25.66 19.72
N SER A 625 -43.84 26.31 18.73
CA SER A 625 -44.42 27.49 18.10
C SER A 625 -45.76 27.19 17.43
N ASP A 626 -45.89 26.07 16.72
CA ASP A 626 -47.13 25.65 16.06
C ASP A 626 -48.27 25.45 17.07
N ARG A 627 -47.93 24.92 18.26
CA ARG A 627 -48.88 24.66 19.34
C ARG A 627 -49.47 25.95 19.91
N TYR A 628 -48.65 26.99 20.10
CA TYR A 628 -49.07 28.23 20.75
C TYR A 628 -49.47 29.35 19.77
N MET A 629 -49.12 29.22 18.48
CA MET A 629 -49.38 30.25 17.48
C MET A 629 -50.76 30.10 16.82
N PRO A 630 -51.52 31.21 16.64
CA PRO A 630 -52.78 31.24 15.90
C PRO A 630 -52.66 30.68 14.48
N ALA A 631 -53.70 29.98 14.01
CA ALA A 631 -53.69 29.31 12.71
C ALA A 631 -53.41 30.25 11.52
N ILE A 632 -53.84 31.51 11.60
CA ILE A 632 -53.62 32.52 10.56
C ILE A 632 -52.14 32.91 10.40
N LEU A 633 -51.35 32.81 11.48
CA LEU A 633 -49.93 33.16 11.50
C LEU A 633 -49.02 31.96 11.16
N ARG A 634 -49.53 30.72 11.21
CA ARG A 634 -48.73 29.51 10.92
C ARG A 634 -48.16 29.49 9.50
N ARG A 635 -48.99 29.82 8.51
CA ARG A 635 -48.55 29.82 7.11
C ARG A 635 -47.45 30.85 6.83
N PRO A 636 -47.59 32.14 7.18
CA PRO A 636 -46.51 33.10 6.98
C PRO A 636 -45.26 32.75 7.82
N TYR A 637 -45.43 32.23 9.03
CA TYR A 637 -44.30 31.74 9.84
C TYR A 637 -43.50 30.62 9.18
N HIS A 638 -44.14 29.57 8.67
CA HIS A 638 -43.44 28.49 7.98
C HIS A 638 -42.78 28.95 6.67
N ILE A 639 -43.39 29.90 5.95
CA ILE A 639 -42.77 30.53 4.78
C ILE A 639 -41.50 31.27 5.20
N SER A 640 -41.55 32.06 6.29
CA SER A 640 -40.38 32.74 6.83
C SER A 640 -39.29 31.77 7.25
N ILE A 641 -39.62 30.67 7.95
CA ILE A 641 -38.63 29.62 8.28
C ILE A 641 -38.01 29.05 7.01
N ALA A 642 -38.82 28.70 6.00
CA ALA A 642 -38.32 28.13 4.76
C ALA A 642 -37.37 29.09 4.04
N LEU A 643 -37.71 30.38 3.98
CA LEU A 643 -36.87 31.42 3.37
C LEU A 643 -35.57 31.64 4.15
N ILE A 644 -35.63 31.71 5.49
CA ILE A 644 -34.45 31.83 6.35
C ILE A 644 -33.56 30.59 6.20
N THR A 645 -34.15 29.41 6.18
CA THR A 645 -33.44 28.13 6.02
C THR A 645 -32.75 28.06 4.66
N ALA A 646 -33.43 28.48 3.59
CA ALA A 646 -32.86 28.57 2.25
C ALA A 646 -31.69 29.57 2.20
N ALA A 647 -31.88 30.78 2.75
CA ALA A 647 -30.83 31.80 2.81
C ALA A 647 -29.60 31.30 3.59
N LEU A 648 -29.80 30.73 4.78
CA LEU A 648 -28.71 30.17 5.57
C LEU A 648 -28.06 28.96 4.88
N GLY A 649 -28.83 28.16 4.13
CA GLY A 649 -28.30 27.06 3.31
C GLY A 649 -27.40 27.53 2.18
N ILE A 650 -27.75 28.64 1.51
CA ILE A 650 -26.90 29.30 0.48
C ILE A 650 -25.60 29.78 1.11
N ILE A 651 -25.70 30.49 2.24
CA ILE A 651 -24.51 31.04 2.93
C ILE A 651 -23.63 29.90 3.46
N GLY A 652 -24.22 28.82 3.98
CA GLY A 652 -23.52 27.60 4.38
C GLY A 652 -22.76 26.97 3.20
N ALA A 653 -23.42 26.80 2.07
CA ALA A 653 -22.80 26.31 0.84
C ALA A 653 -21.62 27.20 0.37
N GLN A 654 -21.76 28.53 0.41
CA GLN A 654 -20.68 29.47 0.09
C GLN A 654 -19.45 29.29 1.01
N LYS A 655 -19.64 28.89 2.26
CA LYS A 655 -18.52 28.59 3.17
C LYS A 655 -17.92 27.20 2.96
N LEU A 656 -18.69 26.24 2.47
CA LEU A 656 -18.22 24.88 2.19
C LEU A 656 -17.51 24.74 0.83
N LEU A 657 -17.92 25.48 -0.19
CA LEU A 657 -17.32 25.40 -1.53
C LEU A 657 -15.78 25.55 -1.53
N PRO A 658 -15.18 26.56 -0.86
CA PRO A 658 -13.72 26.72 -0.83
C PRO A 658 -13.04 25.94 0.32
N ILE A 659 -13.74 25.03 1.01
CA ILE A 659 -13.24 24.41 2.25
C ILE A 659 -12.06 23.46 2.02
N LEU A 660 -11.83 22.99 0.79
CA LEU A 660 -10.76 22.03 0.50
C LEU A 660 -9.38 22.62 0.85
N ASN A 661 -8.54 21.78 1.47
CA ASN A 661 -7.21 22.18 1.85
C ASN A 661 -6.23 22.09 0.65
N PRO A 662 -5.68 23.20 0.14
CA PRO A 662 -4.82 23.17 -1.05
C PRO A 662 -3.54 22.39 -0.85
N SER A 663 -3.00 22.41 0.37
CA SER A 663 -1.78 21.67 0.66
C SER A 663 -1.97 20.16 0.53
N THR A 664 -3.21 19.68 0.42
CA THR A 664 -3.52 18.26 0.22
C THR A 664 -3.69 17.85 -1.25
N LEU A 665 -3.70 18.81 -2.18
CA LEU A 665 -3.90 18.58 -3.61
C LEU A 665 -2.56 18.22 -4.27
N LEU A 666 -2.17 16.96 -4.17
CA LEU A 666 -0.82 16.48 -4.55
C LEU A 666 -0.69 16.17 -6.05
N PHE A 667 -1.81 15.86 -6.73
CA PHE A 667 -1.85 15.36 -8.10
C PHE A 667 -2.52 16.36 -9.04
N ARG A 668 -1.86 16.66 -10.17
CA ARG A 668 -2.30 17.62 -11.19
C ARG A 668 -2.65 16.91 -12.51
N GLN A 669 -3.30 17.63 -13.43
CA GLN A 669 -3.67 17.05 -14.74
C GLN A 669 -2.44 16.63 -15.56
N ALA A 670 -1.35 17.40 -15.49
CA ALA A 670 -0.08 17.06 -16.16
C ALA A 670 0.50 15.73 -15.66
N ASP A 671 0.34 15.41 -14.37
CA ASP A 671 0.82 14.15 -13.80
C ASP A 671 0.10 12.93 -14.42
N ARG A 672 -1.20 13.05 -14.74
CA ARG A 672 -1.97 11.98 -15.41
C ARG A 672 -1.39 11.63 -16.78
N GLN A 673 -1.00 12.64 -17.56
CA GLN A 673 -0.41 12.43 -18.89
C GLN A 673 0.96 11.75 -18.75
N ALA A 674 1.80 12.21 -17.82
CA ALA A 674 3.11 11.63 -17.58
C ALA A 674 3.03 10.16 -17.11
N ILE A 675 2.08 9.83 -16.23
CA ILE A 675 1.90 8.44 -15.77
C ILE A 675 1.35 7.53 -16.89
N THR A 676 0.48 8.05 -17.75
CA THR A 676 0.04 7.33 -18.96
C THR A 676 1.23 7.06 -19.88
N TRP A 677 2.14 8.03 -20.04
CA TRP A 677 3.38 7.83 -20.76
C TRP A 677 4.27 6.75 -20.10
N ILE A 678 4.41 6.75 -18.77
CA ILE A 678 5.12 5.71 -18.02
C ILE A 678 4.54 4.33 -18.32
N GLU A 679 3.21 4.20 -18.29
CA GLU A 679 2.53 2.93 -18.52
C GLU A 679 2.84 2.36 -19.91
N ASN A 680 2.83 3.22 -20.93
CA ASN A 680 3.00 2.84 -22.32
C ASN A 680 4.46 2.65 -22.77
N ASN A 681 5.43 3.29 -22.10
CA ASN A 681 6.81 3.36 -22.60
C ASN A 681 7.84 2.58 -21.77
N LEU A 682 7.53 2.25 -20.51
CA LEU A 682 8.51 1.64 -19.60
C LEU A 682 8.13 0.19 -19.24
N ALA A 683 9.08 -0.63 -18.77
CA ALA A 683 8.78 -1.98 -18.29
C ALA A 683 8.05 -1.96 -16.93
N LYS A 684 7.34 -3.04 -16.57
CA LYS A 684 6.48 -3.09 -15.37
C LYS A 684 7.25 -3.19 -14.05
N ASP A 685 8.49 -3.66 -14.09
CA ASP A 685 9.38 -3.87 -12.94
C ASP A 685 10.25 -2.64 -12.60
N GLU A 686 10.08 -1.55 -13.34
CA GLU A 686 10.81 -0.31 -13.16
C GLU A 686 10.39 0.42 -11.87
N ARG A 687 11.36 1.04 -11.19
CA ARG A 687 11.17 1.74 -9.92
C ARG A 687 11.49 3.23 -10.02
N PHE A 688 10.74 4.03 -9.27
CA PHE A 688 10.82 5.49 -9.29
C PHE A 688 11.22 6.06 -7.94
N LEU A 689 12.17 7.01 -7.95
CA LEU A 689 12.36 7.95 -6.86
C LEU A 689 11.38 9.12 -7.08
N ILE A 690 10.60 9.47 -6.06
CA ILE A 690 9.67 10.59 -6.11
C ILE A 690 9.99 11.57 -4.98
N ASN A 691 9.45 12.80 -5.06
CA ASN A 691 9.63 13.78 -3.99
C ASN A 691 8.99 13.29 -2.68
N PRO A 692 9.74 13.08 -1.58
CA PRO A 692 9.16 12.71 -0.30
C PRO A 692 8.74 13.94 0.51
N PHE A 693 7.85 13.77 1.48
CA PHE A 693 7.66 14.71 2.60
C PHE A 693 7.34 13.93 3.88
N LEU A 694 7.65 14.53 5.04
CA LEU A 694 7.33 13.96 6.35
C LEU A 694 5.82 14.08 6.62
N TRP A 695 5.10 12.96 6.67
CA TRP A 695 3.64 12.96 6.84
C TRP A 695 3.20 12.84 8.31
N GLY A 696 3.83 11.95 9.08
CA GLY A 696 3.54 11.69 10.49
C GLY A 696 3.94 10.27 10.93
N TYR A 697 3.99 10.01 12.25
CA TYR A 697 4.49 8.74 12.82
C TYR A 697 5.90 8.36 12.33
N ASP A 698 6.74 9.36 12.03
CA ASP A 698 8.05 9.18 11.41
C ASP A 698 8.02 8.43 10.06
N LEU A 699 6.90 8.52 9.35
CA LEU A 699 6.72 8.00 7.99
C LEU A 699 6.76 9.11 6.94
N TYR A 700 7.20 8.74 5.74
CA TYR A 700 7.27 9.60 4.57
C TYR A 700 6.21 9.23 3.53
N ALA A 701 5.72 10.25 2.82
CA ALA A 701 4.78 10.10 1.72
C ALA A 701 5.27 10.88 0.49
N GLY A 702 4.68 10.65 -0.68
CA GLY A 702 4.99 11.43 -1.88
C GLY A 702 4.38 12.83 -1.83
N GLN A 703 5.17 13.85 -2.12
CA GLN A 703 4.84 15.29 -2.07
C GLN A 703 4.11 15.78 -3.32
N ASP A 704 4.18 15.03 -4.41
CA ASP A 704 3.62 15.38 -5.72
C ASP A 704 2.89 14.20 -6.37
N GLY A 705 2.54 14.36 -7.65
CA GLY A 705 1.81 13.37 -8.42
C GLY A 705 2.55 12.04 -8.62
N GLY A 706 3.85 11.97 -8.33
CA GLY A 706 4.63 10.73 -8.38
C GLY A 706 4.07 9.64 -7.46
N SER A 707 3.41 10.04 -6.36
CA SER A 707 2.70 9.12 -5.47
C SER A 707 1.62 8.28 -6.15
N TRP A 708 1.07 8.75 -7.28
CA TRP A 708 0.04 8.06 -8.06
C TRP A 708 0.61 7.08 -9.11
N ILE A 709 1.93 6.99 -9.30
CA ILE A 709 2.56 6.04 -10.24
C ILE A 709 2.21 4.60 -9.85
N THR A 710 2.27 4.27 -8.56
CA THR A 710 1.95 2.93 -8.05
C THR A 710 0.50 2.53 -8.36
N PRO A 711 -0.54 3.27 -7.92
CA PRO A 711 -1.93 2.88 -8.19
C PRO A 711 -2.36 2.94 -9.65
N LEU A 712 -1.75 3.81 -10.48
CA LEU A 712 -2.18 3.97 -11.88
C LEU A 712 -1.40 3.09 -12.85
N SER A 713 -0.08 2.95 -12.67
CA SER A 713 0.78 2.21 -13.60
C SER A 713 1.22 0.84 -13.07
N GLY A 714 1.12 0.60 -11.75
CA GLY A 714 1.58 -0.62 -11.09
C GLY A 714 3.08 -0.69 -10.81
N ARG A 715 3.85 0.36 -11.11
CA ARG A 715 5.30 0.47 -10.85
C ARG A 715 5.57 1.02 -9.46
N LEU A 716 6.68 0.62 -8.85
CA LEU A 716 6.99 0.97 -7.46
C LEU A 716 7.61 2.36 -7.35
N THR A 717 7.29 3.04 -6.24
CA THR A 717 7.86 4.34 -5.88
C THR A 717 8.61 4.29 -4.56
N LEU A 718 9.59 5.17 -4.37
CA LEU A 718 10.22 5.47 -3.10
C LEU A 718 9.97 6.95 -2.74
N PRO A 719 9.28 7.26 -1.62
CA PRO A 719 8.57 6.32 -0.75
C PRO A 719 7.39 5.61 -1.46
N PRO A 720 7.04 4.37 -1.06
CA PRO A 720 5.80 3.74 -1.47
C PRO A 720 4.60 4.41 -0.79
N PRO A 721 3.35 4.06 -1.17
CA PRO A 721 2.19 4.50 -0.41
C PRO A 721 2.33 4.15 1.08
N VAL A 722 2.02 5.09 1.98
CA VAL A 722 2.26 5.02 3.46
C VAL A 722 1.73 3.75 4.17
N LEU A 723 0.92 2.92 3.51
CA LEU A 723 0.56 1.58 3.98
C LEU A 723 1.77 0.72 4.39
N TYR A 724 2.98 1.01 3.88
CA TYR A 724 4.22 0.36 4.34
C TYR A 724 4.46 0.49 5.86
N GLY A 725 3.89 1.51 6.52
CA GLY A 725 3.94 1.66 7.98
C GLY A 725 3.21 0.57 8.77
N LEU A 726 2.46 -0.31 8.10
CA LEU A 726 1.87 -1.53 8.68
C LEU A 726 2.78 -2.75 8.56
N GLY A 727 3.95 -2.61 7.91
CA GLY A 727 4.89 -3.68 7.64
C GLY A 727 5.95 -3.87 8.71
N ASP A 728 7.00 -4.61 8.34
CA ASP A 728 8.11 -4.93 9.21
C ASP A 728 8.91 -3.68 9.62
N GLU A 729 9.36 -3.64 10.88
CA GLU A 729 10.04 -2.47 11.44
C GLU A 729 11.36 -2.16 10.71
N ALA A 730 12.08 -3.16 10.21
CA ALA A 730 13.33 -2.96 9.46
C ALA A 730 13.06 -2.35 8.08
N GLU A 731 12.01 -2.81 7.38
CA GLU A 731 11.58 -2.23 6.10
C GLU A 731 11.13 -0.78 6.27
N VAL A 732 10.32 -0.50 7.30
CA VAL A 732 9.86 0.86 7.63
C VAL A 732 11.06 1.78 7.86
N LYS A 733 12.04 1.36 8.66
CA LYS A 733 13.27 2.13 8.93
C LYS A 733 14.08 2.39 7.66
N ALA A 734 14.24 1.38 6.79
CA ALA A 734 14.99 1.53 5.54
C ALA A 734 14.33 2.55 4.60
N ILE A 735 13.01 2.44 4.40
CA ILE A 735 12.24 3.39 3.56
C ILE A 735 12.32 4.81 4.15
N THR A 736 12.16 4.93 5.46
CA THR A 736 12.21 6.22 6.15
C THR A 736 13.60 6.86 6.05
N GLN A 737 14.68 6.08 6.15
CA GLN A 737 16.04 6.55 5.98
C GLN A 737 16.30 7.04 4.54
N ALA A 738 15.94 6.24 3.54
CA ALA A 738 16.14 6.60 2.13
C ALA A 738 15.31 7.83 1.73
N SER A 739 14.09 7.96 2.27
CA SER A 739 13.24 9.13 2.05
C SER A 739 13.83 10.39 2.69
N ARG A 740 14.40 10.29 3.90
CA ARG A 740 15.14 11.39 4.55
C ARG A 740 16.35 11.81 3.71
N GLN A 741 17.17 10.85 3.25
CA GLN A 741 18.32 11.14 2.39
C GLN A 741 17.90 11.84 1.09
N THR A 742 16.77 11.45 0.51
CA THR A 742 16.23 12.11 -0.70
C THR A 742 15.86 13.58 -0.44
N LEU A 743 15.28 13.89 0.71
CA LEU A 743 14.97 15.26 1.12
C LEU A 743 16.26 16.07 1.36
N ASP A 744 17.21 15.51 2.10
CA ASP A 744 18.45 16.18 2.48
C ASP A 744 19.35 16.45 1.26
N HIS A 745 19.32 15.56 0.26
CA HIS A 745 20.18 15.60 -0.93
C HIS A 745 19.42 15.90 -2.23
N GLY A 746 18.17 16.40 -2.17
CA GLY A 746 17.35 16.62 -3.37
C GLY A 746 17.95 17.55 -4.44
N LYS A 747 18.87 18.42 -4.04
CA LYS A 747 19.60 19.34 -4.93
C LYS A 747 20.98 18.81 -5.39
N ASP A 748 21.40 17.61 -4.97
CA ASP A 748 22.68 17.00 -5.30
C ASP A 748 22.48 15.76 -6.20
N PRO A 749 22.68 15.90 -7.52
CA PRO A 749 22.54 14.79 -8.47
C PRO A 749 23.47 13.61 -8.18
N ALA A 750 24.66 13.83 -7.63
CA ALA A 750 25.60 12.75 -7.36
C ALA A 750 25.14 11.90 -6.17
N ALA A 751 24.69 12.55 -5.09
CA ALA A 751 24.12 11.87 -3.93
C ALA A 751 22.82 11.12 -4.29
N LEU A 752 21.93 11.74 -5.07
CA LEU A 752 20.71 11.08 -5.56
C LEU A 752 21.04 9.87 -6.45
N HIS A 753 22.01 9.99 -7.34
CA HIS A 753 22.47 8.87 -8.17
C HIS A 753 23.00 7.71 -7.29
N ALA A 754 23.77 8.00 -6.23
CA ALA A 754 24.28 6.98 -5.32
C ALA A 754 23.14 6.27 -4.57
N LEU A 755 22.19 7.04 -4.02
CA LEU A 755 21.00 6.52 -3.35
C LEU A 755 20.16 5.64 -4.28
N MET A 756 19.92 6.09 -5.51
CA MET A 756 19.18 5.32 -6.50
C MET A 756 19.89 4.01 -6.86
N GLN A 757 21.22 4.01 -6.94
CA GLN A 757 21.98 2.78 -7.14
C GLN A 757 21.86 1.85 -5.93
N GLU A 758 21.93 2.36 -4.70
CA GLU A 758 21.76 1.57 -3.49
C GLU A 758 20.38 0.91 -3.41
N GLN A 759 19.33 1.67 -3.75
CA GLN A 759 17.92 1.26 -3.64
C GLN A 759 17.36 0.55 -4.88
N ASP A 760 18.20 0.30 -5.89
CA ASP A 760 17.82 -0.31 -7.17
C ASP A 760 16.71 0.47 -7.91
N ILE A 761 16.85 1.79 -7.95
CA ILE A 761 15.90 2.71 -8.60
C ILE A 761 16.45 3.17 -9.94
N HIS A 762 15.59 3.18 -10.96
CA HIS A 762 16.00 3.43 -12.35
C HIS A 762 15.57 4.81 -12.87
N TYR A 763 14.49 5.37 -12.32
CA TYR A 763 13.94 6.65 -12.77
C TYR A 763 13.70 7.60 -11.60
N VAL A 764 13.77 8.90 -11.89
CA VAL A 764 13.30 9.96 -11.00
C VAL A 764 12.07 10.58 -11.63
N TYR A 765 11.02 10.79 -10.84
CA TYR A 765 9.84 11.55 -11.23
C TYR A 765 9.74 12.81 -10.38
N THR A 766 9.51 13.94 -11.03
CA THR A 766 9.17 15.21 -10.35
C THR A 766 7.92 15.78 -10.99
N GLY A 767 6.83 15.88 -10.22
CA GLY A 767 5.56 16.42 -10.68
C GLY A 767 5.52 17.95 -10.62
N GLY A 768 4.52 18.55 -11.29
CA GLY A 768 4.39 20.01 -11.41
C GLY A 768 4.17 20.75 -10.08
N ARG A 769 3.75 20.04 -9.03
CA ARG A 769 3.68 20.59 -7.65
C ARG A 769 5.07 20.84 -7.04
N GLY A 770 6.08 20.11 -7.50
CA GLY A 770 7.45 20.21 -7.02
C GLY A 770 7.70 19.58 -5.65
N GLY A 771 8.95 19.66 -5.22
CA GLY A 771 9.47 19.09 -3.98
C GLY A 771 10.97 19.29 -3.87
N ALA A 772 11.62 18.59 -2.94
CA ALA A 772 13.04 18.77 -2.65
C ALA A 772 13.97 18.40 -3.82
N ILE A 773 13.54 17.47 -4.69
CA ILE A 773 14.32 17.06 -5.87
C ILE A 773 14.32 18.18 -6.90
N SER A 774 15.50 18.63 -7.32
CA SER A 774 15.70 19.71 -8.30
C SER A 774 15.76 19.17 -9.75
N PRO A 775 14.74 19.43 -10.60
CA PRO A 775 14.79 19.05 -12.01
C PRO A 775 15.91 19.76 -12.77
N GLY A 776 16.22 21.02 -12.41
CA GLY A 776 17.29 21.80 -13.03
C GLY A 776 18.67 21.18 -12.80
N ALA A 777 18.95 20.77 -11.54
CA ALA A 777 20.19 20.08 -11.19
C ALA A 777 20.31 18.72 -11.89
N LEU A 778 19.22 17.95 -11.97
CA LEU A 778 19.21 16.66 -12.68
C LEU A 778 19.43 16.83 -14.19
N LYS A 779 18.75 17.80 -14.82
CA LYS A 779 18.89 18.11 -16.25
C LYS A 779 20.32 18.53 -16.62
N SER A 780 20.98 19.28 -15.74
CA SER A 780 22.35 19.77 -15.93
C SER A 780 23.41 18.70 -15.66
N SER A 781 23.05 17.60 -15.00
CA SER A 781 23.97 16.54 -14.62
C SER A 781 24.15 15.51 -15.75
N PRO A 782 25.40 15.08 -16.04
CA PRO A 782 25.65 14.03 -17.02
C PRO A 782 25.22 12.62 -16.53
N LEU A 783 24.77 12.50 -15.27
CA LEU A 783 24.32 11.24 -14.67
C LEU A 783 22.87 10.88 -15.01
N PHE A 784 22.10 11.84 -15.52
CA PHE A 784 20.68 11.67 -15.79
C PHE A 784 20.34 11.99 -17.24
N GLU A 785 19.30 11.35 -17.74
CA GLU A 785 18.74 11.58 -19.07
C GLU A 785 17.26 11.95 -18.91
N ALA A 786 16.87 13.15 -19.33
CA ALA A 786 15.46 13.51 -19.37
C ALA A 786 14.77 12.73 -20.50
N LEU A 787 13.79 11.90 -20.15
CA LEU A 787 12.99 11.14 -21.11
C LEU A 787 11.64 11.80 -21.39
N TYR A 788 11.13 12.58 -20.44
CA TYR A 788 9.85 13.28 -20.54
C TYR A 788 9.95 14.63 -19.84
N HIS A 789 9.42 15.66 -20.49
CA HIS A 789 9.18 16.97 -19.89
C HIS A 789 7.95 17.61 -20.53
N GLN A 790 6.92 17.88 -19.73
CA GLN A 790 5.74 18.61 -20.16
C GLN A 790 5.05 19.25 -18.94
N ASP A 791 4.64 20.51 -19.06
CA ASP A 791 3.87 21.25 -18.04
C ASP A 791 4.46 21.13 -16.62
N GLY A 792 5.79 21.22 -16.49
CA GLY A 792 6.51 21.17 -15.21
C GLY A 792 6.67 19.76 -14.63
N VAL A 793 6.22 18.72 -15.32
CA VAL A 793 6.44 17.32 -14.94
C VAL A 793 7.65 16.77 -15.69
N TRP A 794 8.56 16.11 -14.98
CA TRP A 794 9.77 15.51 -15.55
C TRP A 794 9.91 14.03 -15.19
N ILE A 795 10.46 13.26 -16.13
CA ILE A 795 10.92 11.89 -15.90
C ILE A 795 12.37 11.79 -16.35
N PHE A 796 13.25 11.45 -15.42
CA PHE A 796 14.67 11.23 -15.69
C PHE A 796 15.00 9.75 -15.58
N ARG A 797 15.84 9.26 -16.49
CA ARG A 797 16.48 7.94 -16.41
C ARG A 797 17.90 8.09 -15.89
N LEU A 798 18.31 7.15 -15.05
CA LEU A 798 19.70 7.00 -14.64
C LEU A 798 20.58 6.58 -15.84
N ARG A 799 21.57 7.40 -16.24
CA ARG A 799 22.51 7.02 -17.31
C ARG A 799 23.49 5.97 -16.78
N LYS A 800 23.50 4.79 -17.40
CA LYS A 800 24.56 3.80 -17.13
C LYS A 800 25.86 4.31 -17.75
N ARG A 801 26.94 4.39 -16.95
CA ARG A 801 28.29 4.62 -17.48
C ARG A 801 28.55 3.57 -18.57
N GLY A 802 28.92 4.01 -19.77
CA GLY A 802 29.02 3.14 -20.95
C GLY A 802 29.97 1.97 -20.75
N ILE A 803 29.43 0.76 -20.91
CA ILE A 803 29.90 -0.41 -21.68
C ILE A 803 28.64 -1.29 -21.90
N MET A 804 28.38 -1.70 -23.15
CA MET A 804 27.36 -2.69 -23.57
C MET A 804 28.06 -3.99 -24.01
N PRO A 805 27.41 -5.19 -24.12
CA PRO A 805 26.02 -5.56 -23.80
C PRO A 805 25.86 -6.90 -23.01
N HIS A 806 24.59 -7.22 -22.72
CA HIS A 806 23.97 -8.47 -22.23
C HIS A 806 23.82 -8.72 -20.71
N LYS A 807 22.55 -8.80 -20.29
CA LYS A 807 21.94 -9.64 -19.21
C LYS A 807 20.45 -9.24 -19.16
N ILE A 808 19.44 -10.07 -19.42
CA ILE A 808 19.05 -11.37 -18.84
C ILE A 808 19.25 -11.44 -17.31
N LEU A 809 18.09 -11.37 -16.63
CA LEU A 809 17.71 -11.77 -15.26
C LEU A 809 18.15 -10.92 -14.07
N SER A 810 17.15 -10.28 -13.45
CA SER A 810 17.14 -9.81 -12.08
C SER A 810 17.22 -11.00 -11.11
N TYR A 811 18.41 -11.23 -10.59
CA TYR A 811 18.63 -11.81 -9.26
C TYR A 811 19.48 -10.82 -8.47
N ARG A 812 19.11 -10.61 -7.20
CA ARG A 812 19.65 -9.70 -6.18
C ARG A 812 20.95 -9.00 -6.56
N LYS A 813 20.92 -7.66 -6.57
CA LYS A 813 22.06 -6.80 -6.86
C LYS A 813 23.25 -7.18 -5.97
N PRO A 814 24.37 -7.57 -6.55
CA PRO A 814 25.58 -7.81 -5.80
C PRO A 814 26.35 -6.52 -5.52
N TYR A 815 26.89 -6.37 -4.31
CA TYR A 815 27.76 -5.27 -3.87
C TYR A 815 28.81 -4.90 -4.93
N THR A 816 29.11 -3.61 -5.09
CA THR A 816 30.08 -3.09 -6.08
C THR A 816 31.35 -2.57 -5.40
N ILE A 817 32.49 -2.60 -6.11
CA ILE A 817 33.80 -2.10 -5.60
C ILE A 817 33.73 -0.62 -5.16
N SER A 818 32.81 0.17 -5.72
CA SER A 818 32.60 1.57 -5.37
C SER A 818 32.09 1.79 -3.94
N ASP A 819 31.48 0.76 -3.34
CA ASP A 819 30.82 0.86 -2.03
C ASP A 819 31.82 0.85 -0.86
N PHE A 820 33.11 0.61 -1.12
CA PHE A 820 34.17 0.47 -0.11
C PHE A 820 35.32 1.47 -0.28
N ARG A 821 35.13 2.56 -1.03
CA ARG A 821 36.22 3.49 -1.40
C ARG A 821 36.59 4.56 -0.36
N SER A 822 35.94 4.65 0.79
CA SER A 822 36.17 5.78 1.71
C SER A 822 37.19 5.57 2.84
N GLU A 823 37.77 4.38 3.01
CA GLU A 823 38.82 4.17 4.03
C GLU A 823 39.91 3.22 3.52
N SER A 824 41.14 3.70 3.37
CA SER A 824 42.30 2.82 3.12
C SER A 824 42.62 2.05 4.41
N MET A 825 41.92 0.95 4.62
CA MET A 825 42.13 0.04 5.74
C MET A 825 43.32 -0.87 5.43
N LYS A 826 44.40 -0.78 6.21
CA LYS A 826 45.47 -1.80 6.20
C LYS A 826 45.12 -2.88 7.23
N SER A 827 44.54 -3.98 6.78
CA SER A 827 44.48 -5.21 7.57
C SER A 827 45.75 -6.00 7.28
N ASN A 828 46.70 -6.13 8.20
CA ASN A 828 47.92 -6.92 7.98
C ASN A 828 47.63 -8.45 8.00
N LEU A 829 46.57 -8.91 7.33
CA LEU A 829 46.12 -10.30 7.28
C LEU A 829 46.32 -10.86 5.88
N SER A 830 46.85 -12.08 5.81
CA SER A 830 47.05 -12.81 4.58
C SER A 830 45.88 -13.76 4.27
N ILE A 831 45.40 -13.75 3.03
CA ILE A 831 44.42 -14.71 2.52
C ILE A 831 45.07 -15.58 1.44
N GLY A 832 45.03 -16.89 1.64
CA GLY A 832 45.32 -17.89 0.63
C GLY A 832 44.08 -18.33 -0.14
N LEU A 833 44.18 -18.35 -1.46
CA LEU A 833 43.15 -18.82 -2.38
C LEU A 833 43.70 -20.03 -3.17
N PRO A 834 43.62 -21.25 -2.60
CA PRO A 834 43.99 -22.47 -3.32
C PRO A 834 42.94 -22.83 -4.37
N ARG A 835 43.36 -23.51 -5.43
CA ARG A 835 42.43 -24.06 -6.44
C ARG A 835 41.67 -25.25 -5.89
N MET A 836 40.48 -25.49 -6.42
CA MET A 836 39.72 -26.69 -6.10
C MET A 836 40.15 -27.85 -7.02
N HIS A 837 40.82 -28.85 -6.45
CA HIS A 837 41.32 -30.04 -7.17
C HIS A 837 40.54 -31.32 -6.83
N LEU A 838 39.34 -31.21 -6.25
CA LEU A 838 38.63 -32.38 -5.73
C LEU A 838 38.18 -33.32 -6.85
N GLU A 839 37.84 -32.78 -8.03
CA GLU A 839 37.54 -33.57 -9.22
C GLU A 839 37.92 -32.82 -10.51
N PRO A 840 38.26 -33.50 -11.62
CA PRO A 840 38.62 -32.85 -12.89
C PRO A 840 37.56 -31.88 -13.45
N GLY A 841 36.27 -32.18 -13.24
CA GLY A 841 35.14 -31.38 -13.67
C GLY A 841 34.92 -30.11 -12.84
N GLU A 842 35.59 -29.99 -11.70
CA GLU A 842 35.58 -28.77 -10.90
C GLU A 842 36.42 -27.69 -11.58
N LYS A 843 35.74 -26.63 -12.00
CA LYS A 843 36.35 -25.52 -12.76
C LYS A 843 36.29 -24.21 -12.01
N ARG A 844 35.55 -24.16 -10.91
CA ARG A 844 35.34 -22.92 -10.17
C ARG A 844 36.60 -22.54 -9.43
N ASP A 845 36.86 -21.24 -9.44
CA ASP A 845 37.85 -20.50 -8.65
C ASP A 845 37.24 -19.10 -8.44
N PHE A 846 37.72 -18.28 -7.51
CA PHE A 846 37.18 -16.93 -7.39
C PHE A 846 37.62 -16.03 -8.55
N LEU A 847 36.73 -15.17 -9.06
CA LEU A 847 37.00 -14.33 -10.23
C LEU A 847 38.01 -13.21 -9.93
N PRO A 848 38.76 -12.70 -10.93
CA PRO A 848 39.71 -11.59 -10.75
C PRO A 848 39.11 -10.35 -10.06
N GLU A 849 37.86 -10.01 -10.35
CA GLU A 849 37.16 -8.86 -9.77
C GLU A 849 36.88 -9.04 -8.28
N PHE A 850 36.73 -10.29 -7.80
CA PHE A 850 36.62 -10.56 -6.38
C PHE A 850 37.97 -10.48 -5.69
N VAL A 851 39.03 -11.00 -6.31
CA VAL A 851 40.41 -10.89 -5.79
C VAL A 851 40.81 -9.42 -5.63
N GLN A 852 40.52 -8.58 -6.62
CA GLN A 852 40.74 -7.13 -6.56
C GLN A 852 40.04 -6.49 -5.35
N ARG A 853 38.80 -6.90 -5.02
CA ARG A 853 38.09 -6.39 -3.84
C ARG A 853 38.79 -6.74 -2.55
N LEU A 854 39.29 -7.98 -2.43
CA LEU A 854 39.97 -8.40 -1.22
C LEU A 854 41.28 -7.62 -1.02
N CYS A 855 42.03 -7.37 -2.09
CA CYS A 855 43.18 -6.46 -2.03
C CYS A 855 42.76 -5.05 -1.60
N HIS A 856 41.64 -4.53 -2.09
CA HIS A 856 41.11 -3.21 -1.70
C HIS A 856 40.64 -3.16 -0.25
N PHE A 857 40.18 -4.27 0.33
CA PHE A 857 39.88 -4.37 1.77
C PHE A 857 41.13 -4.38 2.65
N GLY A 858 42.31 -4.47 2.05
CA GLY A 858 43.59 -4.42 2.72
C GLY A 858 44.23 -5.80 2.94
N PHE A 859 43.67 -6.90 2.42
CA PHE A 859 44.26 -8.23 2.58
C PHE A 859 45.47 -8.44 1.66
N GLU A 860 46.47 -9.19 2.16
CA GLU A 860 47.56 -9.71 1.34
C GLU A 860 47.10 -11.02 0.67
N ILE A 861 46.96 -11.01 -0.65
CA ILE A 861 46.36 -12.14 -1.39
C ILE A 861 47.42 -13.04 -2.02
N PHE A 862 47.30 -14.34 -1.76
CA PHE A 862 48.14 -15.40 -2.34
C PHE A 862 47.27 -16.37 -3.14
N LEU A 863 47.47 -16.43 -4.45
CA LEU A 863 46.76 -17.28 -5.40
C LEU A 863 47.62 -18.49 -5.74
N GLU A 864 47.03 -19.68 -5.83
CA GLU A 864 47.75 -20.84 -6.38
C GLU A 864 48.05 -20.63 -7.87
N HIS A 865 49.17 -21.14 -8.38
CA HIS A 865 49.45 -21.14 -9.81
C HIS A 865 48.28 -21.70 -10.64
N ASP A 866 48.07 -21.10 -11.81
CA ASP A 866 46.94 -21.40 -12.70
C ASP A 866 45.54 -21.11 -12.12
N TYR A 867 45.41 -20.23 -11.12
CA TYR A 867 44.10 -19.85 -10.55
C TYR A 867 43.13 -19.35 -11.64
N GLY A 868 41.92 -19.90 -11.70
CA GLY A 868 40.90 -19.48 -12.67
C GLY A 868 41.02 -20.09 -14.07
N ILE A 869 42.06 -20.89 -14.36
CA ILE A 869 42.30 -21.49 -15.69
C ILE A 869 41.11 -22.35 -16.16
N GLY A 870 40.43 -23.04 -15.24
CA GLY A 870 39.25 -23.88 -15.54
C GLY A 870 38.06 -23.10 -16.10
N MET A 871 38.01 -21.78 -15.83
CA MET A 871 37.05 -20.85 -16.40
C MET A 871 37.65 -20.00 -17.54
N GLY A 872 38.88 -20.28 -17.97
CA GLY A 872 39.55 -19.55 -19.03
C GLY A 872 40.12 -18.19 -18.62
N TYR A 873 40.38 -17.98 -17.32
CA TYR A 873 41.19 -16.85 -16.85
C TYR A 873 42.66 -17.25 -16.81
N LYS A 874 43.53 -16.33 -17.20
CA LYS A 874 44.99 -16.47 -17.09
C LYS A 874 45.49 -15.77 -15.84
N GLU A 875 46.66 -16.17 -15.36
CA GLU A 875 47.36 -15.48 -14.27
C GLU A 875 47.49 -13.97 -14.52
N SER A 876 47.73 -13.56 -15.77
CA SER A 876 47.80 -12.15 -16.18
C SER A 876 46.51 -11.37 -15.91
N ASP A 877 45.35 -12.01 -15.97
CA ASP A 877 44.05 -11.37 -15.75
C ASP A 877 43.86 -10.99 -14.28
N TYR A 878 44.40 -11.82 -13.37
CA TYR A 878 44.42 -11.54 -11.94
C TYR A 878 45.41 -10.42 -11.60
N VAL A 879 46.64 -10.50 -12.12
CA VAL A 879 47.68 -9.48 -11.86
C VAL A 879 47.28 -8.12 -12.43
N ALA A 880 46.61 -8.08 -13.59
CA ALA A 880 46.14 -6.84 -14.20
C ALA A 880 45.11 -6.09 -13.34
N LEU A 881 44.24 -6.82 -12.63
CA LEU A 881 43.19 -6.23 -11.78
C LEU A 881 43.62 -6.08 -10.32
N ALA A 882 44.48 -6.97 -9.83
CA ALA A 882 44.96 -7.02 -8.45
C ALA A 882 46.50 -7.09 -8.43
N PRO A 883 47.21 -6.00 -8.74
CA PRO A 883 48.67 -6.00 -8.89
C PRO A 883 49.43 -6.35 -7.59
N THR A 884 48.76 -6.31 -6.44
CA THR A 884 49.33 -6.70 -5.14
C THR A 884 49.08 -8.16 -4.78
N ALA A 885 48.31 -8.91 -5.58
CA ALA A 885 48.13 -10.34 -5.39
C ALA A 885 49.38 -11.10 -5.89
N GLN A 886 49.78 -12.14 -5.17
CA GLN A 886 50.96 -12.95 -5.47
C GLN A 886 50.54 -14.35 -5.91
N LEU A 887 51.12 -14.83 -7.02
CA LEU A 887 50.96 -16.22 -7.47
C LEU A 887 52.01 -17.09 -6.80
N THR A 888 51.60 -18.24 -6.27
CA THR A 888 52.45 -19.12 -5.49
C THR A 888 52.04 -20.59 -5.61
N THR A 889 52.81 -21.49 -4.99
CA THR A 889 52.50 -22.90 -4.87
C THR A 889 51.26 -23.14 -4.01
N ARG A 890 50.55 -24.24 -4.27
CA ARG A 890 49.42 -24.69 -3.44
C ARG A 890 49.76 -24.73 -1.96
N LEU A 891 50.94 -25.28 -1.62
CA LEU A 891 51.42 -25.39 -0.25
C LEU A 891 51.44 -24.02 0.46
N GLU A 892 51.97 -23.01 -0.22
CA GLU A 892 52.04 -21.66 0.34
C GLU A 892 50.67 -21.01 0.52
N THR A 893 49.68 -21.30 -0.34
CA THR A 893 48.32 -20.78 -0.14
C THR A 893 47.62 -21.35 1.10
N PHE A 894 47.95 -22.57 1.52
CA PHE A 894 47.43 -23.13 2.77
C PHE A 894 48.15 -22.61 4.02
N ASN A 895 49.33 -22.00 3.86
CA ASN A 895 50.14 -21.46 4.94
C ASN A 895 49.90 -19.94 5.14
N LYS A 896 48.62 -19.55 5.30
CA LYS A 896 48.17 -18.15 5.47
C LYS A 896 47.20 -18.02 6.64
N ASP A 897 46.92 -16.79 7.07
CA ASP A 897 46.04 -16.53 8.22
C ASP A 897 44.60 -16.98 7.94
N ILE A 898 44.14 -16.76 6.72
CA ILE A 898 42.81 -17.17 6.26
C ILE A 898 42.96 -17.96 4.96
N ILE A 899 42.34 -19.14 4.87
CA ILE A 899 42.26 -19.94 3.65
C ILE A 899 40.83 -19.85 3.16
N LEU A 900 40.61 -19.25 2.00
CA LEU A 900 39.29 -19.11 1.39
C LEU A 900 39.19 -19.99 0.14
N VAL A 901 38.42 -21.07 0.25
CA VAL A 901 38.17 -21.99 -0.86
C VAL A 901 36.73 -22.47 -0.78
N LEU A 902 35.99 -22.40 -1.89
CA LEU A 902 34.54 -22.65 -1.88
C LEU A 902 34.22 -24.05 -1.33
N ARG A 903 34.91 -25.08 -1.82
CA ARG A 903 34.69 -26.46 -1.37
C ARG A 903 35.80 -26.92 -0.44
N TYR A 904 35.41 -27.80 0.47
CA TYR A 904 36.33 -28.40 1.41
C TYR A 904 37.51 -29.07 0.66
N PRO A 905 38.77 -28.69 0.95
CA PRO A 905 39.93 -29.06 0.14
C PRO A 905 40.45 -30.49 0.38
N GLY A 906 39.83 -31.24 1.30
CA GLY A 906 40.27 -32.55 1.75
C GLY A 906 41.20 -32.47 2.96
N ASP A 907 41.28 -33.57 3.72
CA ASP A 907 41.99 -33.63 5.00
C ASP A 907 43.51 -33.42 4.82
N ASP A 908 44.11 -34.00 3.78
CA ASP A 908 45.55 -33.87 3.48
C ASP A 908 45.99 -32.42 3.25
N ALA A 909 45.11 -31.60 2.67
CA ALA A 909 45.41 -30.20 2.42
C ALA A 909 45.45 -29.38 3.71
N LEU A 910 44.69 -29.78 4.73
CA LEU A 910 44.64 -29.09 6.02
C LEU A 910 45.95 -29.23 6.81
N ALA A 911 46.73 -30.29 6.57
CA ALA A 911 48.01 -30.51 7.26
C ALA A 911 49.02 -29.37 7.05
N ASN A 912 48.81 -28.56 6.01
CA ASN A 912 49.65 -27.41 5.66
C ASN A 912 49.17 -26.10 6.29
N MET A 913 48.04 -26.11 6.99
CA MET A 913 47.52 -24.95 7.73
C MET A 913 48.20 -24.86 9.10
N GLN A 914 48.54 -23.64 9.52
CA GLN A 914 49.08 -23.40 10.85
C GLN A 914 47.96 -23.43 11.90
N PRO A 915 48.22 -23.96 13.11
CA PRO A 915 47.30 -23.79 14.24
C PRO A 915 46.94 -22.31 14.45
N GLY A 916 45.65 -22.03 14.63
CA GLY A 916 45.12 -20.67 14.73
C GLY A 916 44.69 -20.02 13.41
N ALA A 917 45.01 -20.61 12.25
CA ALA A 917 44.50 -20.15 10.95
C ALA A 917 42.99 -20.42 10.81
N CYS A 918 42.33 -19.65 9.94
CA CYS A 918 40.89 -19.77 9.69
C CYS A 918 40.57 -20.34 8.30
N LEU A 919 39.85 -21.45 8.24
CA LEU A 919 39.32 -22.01 6.99
C LEU A 919 37.91 -21.47 6.69
N ILE A 920 37.72 -20.78 5.56
CA ILE A 920 36.41 -20.36 5.07
C ILE A 920 36.02 -21.25 3.89
N SER A 921 35.06 -22.15 4.09
CA SER A 921 34.64 -23.14 3.09
C SER A 921 33.22 -23.69 3.33
N MET A 922 32.67 -24.45 2.39
CA MET A 922 31.43 -25.22 2.59
C MET A 922 31.73 -26.45 3.47
N LEU A 923 31.51 -26.31 4.79
CA LEU A 923 31.96 -27.29 5.79
C LEU A 923 30.86 -28.24 6.22
N HIS A 924 29.58 -27.87 6.06
CA HIS A 924 28.45 -28.75 6.37
C HIS A 924 28.52 -29.33 7.80
N TYR A 925 28.72 -28.46 8.80
CA TYR A 925 28.87 -28.88 10.20
C TYR A 925 27.84 -29.91 10.69
N PRO A 926 26.52 -29.78 10.38
CA PRO A 926 25.53 -30.74 10.87
C PRO A 926 25.72 -32.16 10.32
N THR A 927 26.16 -32.31 9.07
CA THR A 927 26.21 -33.61 8.37
C THR A 927 27.62 -34.19 8.26
N ARG A 928 28.65 -33.45 8.72
CA ARG A 928 30.06 -33.86 8.65
C ARG A 928 30.75 -33.75 10.03
N PRO A 929 30.27 -34.45 11.07
CA PRO A 929 30.82 -34.33 12.43
C PRO A 929 32.30 -34.73 12.55
N ARG A 930 32.77 -35.70 11.76
CA ARG A 930 34.20 -36.07 11.72
C ARG A 930 35.09 -34.91 11.26
N ARG A 931 34.62 -34.13 10.28
CA ARG A 931 35.30 -32.93 9.78
C ARG A 931 35.39 -31.86 10.87
N VAL A 932 34.31 -31.65 11.62
CA VAL A 932 34.27 -30.71 12.75
C VAL A 932 35.28 -31.11 13.83
N ALA A 933 35.34 -32.41 14.16
CA ALA A 933 36.30 -32.94 15.13
C ALA A 933 37.75 -32.74 14.69
N LEU A 934 38.07 -33.07 13.44
CA LEU A 934 39.41 -32.90 12.86
C LEU A 934 39.87 -31.44 12.90
N LEU A 935 39.02 -30.49 12.47
CA LEU A 935 39.36 -29.05 12.50
C LEU A 935 39.67 -28.56 13.92
N LYS A 936 38.91 -29.04 14.92
CA LYS A 936 39.16 -28.74 16.34
C LYS A 936 40.46 -29.35 16.85
N GLU A 937 40.74 -30.61 16.50
CA GLU A 937 41.98 -31.32 16.89
C GLU A 937 43.23 -30.63 16.32
N MET A 938 43.14 -30.11 15.09
CA MET A 938 44.22 -29.37 14.44
C MET A 938 44.38 -27.93 14.97
N GLY A 939 43.52 -27.49 15.90
CA GLY A 939 43.55 -26.13 16.45
C GLY A 939 43.22 -25.05 15.41
N LEU A 940 42.43 -25.38 14.38
CA LEU A 940 42.01 -24.44 13.34
C LEU A 940 40.68 -23.77 13.73
N GLU A 941 40.53 -22.50 13.37
CA GLU A 941 39.21 -21.86 13.32
C GLU A 941 38.59 -22.12 11.94
N ALA A 942 37.26 -22.10 11.85
CA ALA A 942 36.63 -22.25 10.54
C ALA A 942 35.30 -21.51 10.45
N ILE A 943 34.99 -20.95 9.28
CA ILE A 943 33.70 -20.33 8.96
C ILE A 943 33.03 -21.17 7.89
N SER A 944 31.94 -21.82 8.26
CA SER A 944 31.16 -22.65 7.34
C SER A 944 30.26 -21.77 6.47
N LEU A 945 30.58 -21.66 5.18
CA LEU A 945 29.84 -20.86 4.19
C LEU A 945 28.34 -21.19 4.16
N ASP A 946 28.00 -22.48 4.28
CA ASP A 946 26.62 -22.98 4.31
C ASP A 946 25.91 -22.82 5.67
N SER A 947 26.64 -22.34 6.68
CA SER A 947 26.10 -21.98 8.01
C SER A 947 25.98 -20.46 8.21
N ILE A 948 26.41 -19.65 7.24
CA ILE A 948 26.25 -18.19 7.31
C ILE A 948 24.78 -17.87 7.05
N GLN A 949 24.08 -17.49 8.13
CA GLN A 949 22.65 -17.22 8.10
C GLN A 949 22.32 -15.86 8.71
N ASP A 950 21.23 -15.24 8.24
CA ASP A 950 20.64 -14.07 8.88
C ASP A 950 19.98 -14.42 10.23
N ASP A 951 19.43 -13.42 10.91
CA ASP A 951 18.81 -13.61 12.23
C ASP A 951 17.48 -14.38 12.19
N VAL A 952 16.98 -14.69 10.99
CA VAL A 952 15.76 -15.48 10.76
C VAL A 952 16.11 -16.89 10.22
N GLY A 953 17.41 -17.23 10.16
CA GLY A 953 17.90 -18.55 9.74
C GLY A 953 18.03 -18.75 8.23
N ARG A 954 17.95 -17.68 7.41
CA ARG A 954 18.14 -17.79 5.95
C ARG A 954 19.61 -17.72 5.58
N ARG A 955 20.07 -18.61 4.71
CA ARG A 955 21.46 -18.63 4.23
C ARG A 955 21.80 -17.39 3.41
N LEU A 956 22.95 -16.78 3.70
CA LEU A 956 23.46 -15.62 2.97
C LEU A 956 24.34 -15.99 1.78
N ILE A 957 25.00 -17.16 1.84
CA ILE A 957 25.84 -17.70 0.77
C ILE A 957 25.12 -18.88 0.14
N GLU A 958 24.41 -18.65 -0.97
CA GLU A 958 23.65 -19.69 -1.67
C GLU A 958 23.34 -19.32 -3.12
N ASN A 959 23.14 -20.36 -3.95
CA ASN A 959 22.68 -20.22 -5.34
C ASN A 959 21.60 -21.27 -5.63
N LEU A 960 20.52 -21.23 -4.85
CA LEU A 960 19.40 -22.18 -4.94
C LEU A 960 18.78 -22.20 -6.34
N ARG A 961 18.81 -21.04 -7.02
CA ARG A 961 18.37 -20.94 -8.41
C ARG A 961 19.22 -21.81 -9.33
N ALA A 962 20.55 -21.71 -9.29
CA ALA A 962 21.40 -22.52 -10.14
C ALA A 962 21.28 -24.01 -9.81
N VAL A 963 21.08 -24.36 -8.52
CA VAL A 963 20.78 -25.74 -8.12
C VAL A 963 19.59 -26.27 -8.90
N ALA A 964 18.44 -25.58 -8.80
CA ALA A 964 17.22 -26.02 -9.46
C ALA A 964 17.29 -25.95 -10.99
N TRP A 965 17.71 -24.81 -11.54
CA TRP A 965 17.67 -24.57 -12.99
C TRP A 965 18.63 -25.47 -13.75
N ASN A 966 19.85 -25.69 -13.25
CA ASN A 966 20.83 -26.52 -13.95
C ASN A 966 20.41 -28.00 -13.93
N GLY A 967 19.93 -28.49 -12.79
CA GLY A 967 19.42 -29.86 -12.68
C GLY A 967 18.20 -30.11 -13.57
N VAL A 968 17.24 -29.18 -13.58
CA VAL A 968 16.05 -29.28 -14.44
C VAL A 968 16.43 -29.15 -15.92
N GLU A 969 17.37 -28.27 -16.28
CA GLU A 969 17.85 -28.15 -17.66
C GLU A 969 18.45 -29.47 -18.17
N VAL A 970 19.33 -30.09 -17.38
CA VAL A 970 19.91 -31.39 -17.72
C VAL A 970 18.81 -32.46 -17.82
N SER A 971 17.85 -32.45 -16.90
CA SER A 971 16.73 -33.41 -16.93
C SER A 971 15.88 -33.31 -18.19
N PHE A 972 15.61 -32.10 -18.68
CA PHE A 972 14.89 -31.91 -19.95
C PHE A 972 15.73 -32.29 -21.17
N LYS A 973 17.06 -32.10 -21.14
CA LYS A 973 17.97 -32.59 -22.19
C LYS A 973 17.92 -34.11 -22.27
N VAL A 974 18.08 -34.80 -21.14
CA VAL A 974 18.01 -36.26 -21.04
C VAL A 974 16.62 -36.77 -21.44
N LEU A 975 15.55 -36.14 -20.95
CA LEU A 975 14.19 -36.50 -21.33
C LEU A 975 13.95 -36.35 -22.83
N LYS A 976 14.45 -35.27 -23.47
CA LYS A 976 14.28 -35.04 -24.91
C LYS A 976 14.88 -36.18 -25.74
N GLU A 977 16.04 -36.69 -25.35
CA GLU A 977 16.72 -37.79 -26.05
C GLU A 977 15.98 -39.13 -25.95
N HIS A 978 15.22 -39.33 -24.87
CA HIS A 978 14.59 -40.62 -24.55
C HIS A 978 13.06 -40.59 -24.59
N TYR A 979 12.46 -39.45 -24.97
CA TYR A 979 11.01 -39.33 -25.02
C TYR A 979 10.44 -40.18 -26.16
N PRO A 980 9.37 -40.98 -25.91
CA PRO A 980 8.80 -41.84 -26.93
C PRO A 980 8.17 -41.04 -28.08
N PRO A 981 7.93 -41.68 -29.26
CA PRO A 981 7.17 -41.08 -30.34
C PRO A 981 5.84 -40.49 -29.84
N PRO A 982 5.44 -39.28 -30.29
CA PRO A 982 5.98 -38.55 -31.45
C PRO A 982 7.23 -37.68 -31.16
N GLY A 983 7.76 -37.70 -29.93
CA GLY A 983 8.93 -36.92 -29.53
C GLY A 983 8.56 -35.66 -28.73
N LEU A 984 9.54 -35.12 -28.00
CA LEU A 984 9.32 -34.04 -27.02
C LEU A 984 9.02 -32.66 -27.66
N GLU A 985 9.29 -32.47 -28.95
CA GLU A 985 9.03 -31.23 -29.69
C GLU A 985 7.73 -31.27 -30.51
N ASP A 986 7.04 -32.41 -30.55
CA ASP A 986 5.82 -32.54 -31.36
C ASP A 986 4.63 -31.77 -30.76
N PRO A 987 3.90 -30.94 -31.54
CA PRO A 987 2.73 -30.20 -31.06
C PRO A 987 1.58 -31.05 -30.53
N ASN A 988 1.50 -32.32 -30.94
CA ASN A 988 0.40 -33.24 -30.61
C ASN A 988 0.68 -34.11 -29.38
N ARG A 989 1.87 -34.01 -28.76
CA ARG A 989 2.15 -34.76 -27.53
C ARG A 989 1.32 -34.24 -26.36
N LEU A 990 1.11 -35.09 -25.35
CA LEU A 990 0.52 -34.67 -24.09
C LEU A 990 1.48 -33.72 -23.31
N PRO A 991 0.96 -32.92 -22.35
CA PRO A 991 1.82 -32.10 -21.52
C PRO A 991 2.81 -32.96 -20.74
N ILE A 992 4.10 -32.58 -20.71
CA ILE A 992 5.10 -33.22 -19.85
C ILE A 992 4.65 -33.05 -18.41
N LYS A 993 4.64 -34.13 -17.64
CA LYS A 993 4.28 -34.11 -16.22
C LYS A 993 5.54 -34.08 -15.37
N VAL A 994 5.78 -32.97 -14.68
CA VAL A 994 6.88 -32.86 -13.72
C VAL A 994 6.30 -32.91 -12.32
N THR A 995 6.80 -33.80 -11.48
CA THR A 995 6.45 -33.85 -10.06
C THR A 995 7.62 -33.33 -9.26
N VAL A 996 7.40 -32.30 -8.43
CA VAL A 996 8.42 -31.74 -7.54
C VAL A 996 8.08 -32.15 -6.12
N LEU A 997 8.96 -32.93 -5.50
CA LEU A 997 8.89 -33.31 -4.10
C LEU A 997 9.56 -32.21 -3.26
N GLY A 998 8.79 -31.57 -2.38
CA GLY A 998 9.22 -30.42 -1.60
C GLY A 998 8.98 -29.08 -2.31
N ALA A 999 8.16 -28.22 -1.71
CA ALA A 999 7.82 -26.89 -2.24
C ALA A 999 8.58 -25.75 -1.52
N GLY A 1000 9.69 -26.07 -0.85
CA GLY A 1000 10.58 -25.09 -0.21
C GLY A 1000 11.39 -24.24 -1.21
N ALA A 1001 12.41 -23.53 -0.74
CA ALA A 1001 13.12 -22.53 -1.55
C ALA A 1001 13.73 -23.06 -2.86
N VAL A 1002 14.31 -24.27 -2.85
CA VAL A 1002 14.80 -24.93 -4.08
C VAL A 1002 13.64 -25.41 -4.94
N GLY A 1003 12.60 -26.01 -4.33
CA GLY A 1003 11.39 -26.48 -4.99
C GLY A 1003 10.65 -25.39 -5.77
N MET A 1004 10.55 -24.18 -5.20
CA MET A 1004 9.97 -23.01 -5.88
C MET A 1004 10.71 -22.68 -7.19
N PHE A 1005 12.05 -22.71 -7.18
CA PHE A 1005 12.84 -22.50 -8.39
C PHE A 1005 12.76 -23.70 -9.34
N ALA A 1006 12.62 -24.93 -8.83
CA ALA A 1006 12.45 -26.12 -9.64
C ALA A 1006 11.10 -26.10 -10.40
N ILE A 1007 10.02 -25.65 -9.75
CA ILE A 1007 8.72 -25.44 -10.40
C ILE A 1007 8.85 -24.40 -11.53
N GLN A 1008 9.49 -23.27 -11.24
CA GLN A 1008 9.71 -22.21 -12.24
C GLN A 1008 10.58 -22.69 -13.42
N ALA A 1009 11.64 -23.45 -13.14
CA ALA A 1009 12.50 -24.04 -14.14
C ALA A 1009 11.73 -25.07 -14.98
N ALA A 1010 10.91 -25.91 -14.33
CA ALA A 1010 10.17 -26.98 -14.99
C ALA A 1010 9.15 -26.45 -16.01
N ILE A 1011 8.35 -25.44 -15.66
CA ILE A 1011 7.41 -24.81 -16.61
C ILE A 1011 8.13 -24.15 -17.81
N ARG A 1012 9.45 -23.94 -17.71
CA ARG A 1012 10.31 -23.35 -18.73
C ARG A 1012 11.33 -24.35 -19.30
N TYR A 1013 11.08 -25.66 -19.20
CA TYR A 1013 11.97 -26.70 -19.75
C TYR A 1013 13.43 -26.59 -19.25
N GLY A 1014 13.63 -26.03 -18.06
CA GLY A 1014 14.94 -25.73 -17.46
C GLY A 1014 15.73 -24.62 -18.13
N ASN A 1015 15.29 -24.10 -19.28
CA ASN A 1015 16.03 -23.09 -20.04
C ASN A 1015 15.06 -22.19 -20.83
N GLU A 1016 15.16 -20.86 -20.62
CA GLU A 1016 14.25 -19.90 -21.26
C GLU A 1016 14.28 -19.93 -22.79
N LYS A 1017 15.44 -20.23 -23.40
CA LYS A 1017 15.54 -20.35 -24.86
C LYS A 1017 14.80 -21.58 -25.34
N THR A 1018 14.94 -22.71 -24.64
CA THR A 1018 14.19 -23.94 -24.93
C THR A 1018 12.70 -23.70 -24.79
N TRP A 1019 12.24 -23.04 -23.72
CA TRP A 1019 10.83 -22.69 -23.56
C TRP A 1019 10.28 -21.82 -24.70
N ARG A 1020 11.00 -20.77 -25.11
CA ARG A 1020 10.59 -19.93 -26.24
C ARG A 1020 10.54 -20.73 -27.54
N HIS A 1021 11.50 -21.63 -27.76
CA HIS A 1021 11.50 -22.53 -28.91
C HIS A 1021 10.27 -23.46 -28.90
N MET A 1022 10.02 -24.16 -27.78
CA MET A 1022 8.86 -25.03 -27.58
C MET A 1022 7.54 -24.28 -27.81
N ALA A 1023 7.41 -23.07 -27.29
CA ALA A 1023 6.24 -22.23 -27.49
C ALA A 1023 6.07 -21.83 -28.98
N SER A 1024 7.17 -21.52 -29.67
CA SER A 1024 7.13 -21.10 -31.09
C SER A 1024 6.69 -22.20 -32.05
N ILE A 1025 6.99 -23.47 -31.73
CA ILE A 1025 6.56 -24.62 -32.52
C ILE A 1025 5.19 -25.16 -32.09
N GLY A 1026 4.55 -24.55 -31.08
CA GLY A 1026 3.24 -24.98 -30.58
C GLY A 1026 3.27 -26.27 -29.74
N ALA A 1027 4.43 -26.66 -29.19
CA ALA A 1027 4.53 -27.84 -28.34
C ALA A 1027 3.70 -27.68 -27.06
N THR A 1028 2.96 -28.73 -26.70
CA THR A 1028 2.18 -28.76 -25.45
C THR A 1028 3.09 -28.49 -24.26
N GLY A 1029 2.72 -27.56 -23.37
CA GLY A 1029 3.54 -27.12 -22.25
C GLY A 1029 3.88 -28.20 -21.20
N VAL A 1030 4.46 -27.76 -20.08
CA VAL A 1030 4.75 -28.61 -18.93
C VAL A 1030 3.70 -28.38 -17.85
N GLN A 1031 3.13 -29.46 -17.32
CA GLN A 1031 2.30 -29.43 -16.12
C GLN A 1031 3.16 -29.86 -14.93
N VAL A 1032 3.19 -29.02 -13.88
CA VAL A 1032 3.93 -29.32 -12.65
C VAL A 1032 2.98 -29.67 -11.53
N THR A 1033 3.28 -30.74 -10.80
CA THR A 1033 2.61 -31.15 -9.56
C THR A 1033 3.59 -31.02 -8.41
N ALA A 1034 3.34 -30.09 -7.50
CA ALA A 1034 4.11 -29.97 -6.26
C ALA A 1034 3.52 -30.91 -5.20
N VAL A 1035 4.37 -31.70 -4.54
CA VAL A 1035 4.03 -32.64 -3.48
C VAL A 1035 4.89 -32.28 -2.27
N ASP A 1036 4.29 -31.78 -1.21
CA ASP A 1036 5.02 -31.35 -0.02
C ASP A 1036 5.01 -32.42 1.10
N TYR A 1037 5.72 -32.14 2.19
CA TYR A 1037 5.99 -33.08 3.28
C TYR A 1037 4.75 -33.82 3.81
N ASP A 1038 3.63 -33.12 3.99
CA ASP A 1038 2.37 -33.71 4.47
C ASP A 1038 1.82 -34.77 3.51
N LEU A 1039 1.91 -34.53 2.20
CA LEU A 1039 1.43 -35.45 1.17
C LEU A 1039 2.37 -36.64 0.96
N THR A 1040 3.67 -36.47 1.17
CA THR A 1040 4.65 -37.57 1.02
C THR A 1040 4.40 -38.74 1.98
N ASN A 1041 3.73 -38.50 3.11
CA ASN A 1041 3.34 -39.52 4.09
C ASN A 1041 2.11 -40.35 3.66
N HIS A 1042 1.57 -40.13 2.46
CA HIS A 1042 0.42 -40.87 1.94
C HIS A 1042 0.81 -41.73 0.71
N PRO A 1043 1.36 -42.95 0.91
CA PRO A 1043 1.86 -43.81 -0.16
C PRO A 1043 0.87 -44.01 -1.32
N ALA A 1044 -0.40 -44.27 -1.01
CA ALA A 1044 -1.42 -44.51 -2.03
C ALA A 1044 -1.64 -43.31 -2.95
N ILE A 1045 -1.46 -42.08 -2.46
CA ILE A 1045 -1.60 -40.86 -3.27
C ILE A 1045 -0.32 -40.61 -4.07
N THR A 1046 0.84 -40.67 -3.39
CA THR A 1046 2.15 -40.45 -4.02
C THR A 1046 2.38 -41.43 -5.16
N GLN A 1047 2.09 -42.72 -4.97
CA GLN A 1047 2.20 -43.75 -6.01
C GLN A 1047 1.31 -43.48 -7.23
N GLN A 1048 0.11 -42.88 -7.05
CA GLN A 1048 -0.75 -42.54 -8.18
C GLN A 1048 -0.22 -41.35 -8.97
N ILE A 1049 0.41 -40.38 -8.29
CA ILE A 1049 1.08 -39.26 -8.95
C ILE A 1049 2.25 -39.78 -9.78
N LEU A 1050 3.10 -40.63 -9.20
CA LEU A 1050 4.32 -41.16 -9.83
C LEU A 1050 4.04 -41.91 -11.15
N LYS A 1051 2.90 -42.61 -11.28
CA LYS A 1051 2.51 -43.31 -12.52
C LYS A 1051 2.45 -42.41 -13.75
N TYR A 1052 2.14 -41.13 -13.56
CA TYR A 1052 1.99 -40.17 -14.66
C TYR A 1052 3.16 -39.21 -14.79
N THR A 1053 4.15 -39.30 -13.92
CA THR A 1053 5.31 -38.41 -13.87
C THR A 1053 6.34 -38.75 -14.97
N ASP A 1054 6.73 -37.75 -15.75
CA ASP A 1054 7.81 -37.82 -16.73
C ASP A 1054 9.16 -37.34 -16.14
N ILE A 1055 9.14 -36.38 -15.21
CA ILE A 1055 10.32 -35.99 -14.43
C ILE A 1055 9.94 -35.90 -12.95
N LEU A 1056 10.61 -36.66 -12.09
CA LEU A 1056 10.48 -36.57 -10.65
C LEU A 1056 11.66 -35.79 -10.08
N VAL A 1057 11.39 -34.66 -9.45
CA VAL A 1057 12.41 -33.79 -8.86
C VAL A 1057 12.38 -33.93 -7.34
N ASP A 1058 13.48 -34.39 -6.75
CA ASP A 1058 13.72 -34.32 -5.31
C ASP A 1058 14.30 -32.96 -4.95
N ALA A 1059 13.48 -32.12 -4.32
CA ALA A 1059 13.86 -30.87 -3.68
C ALA A 1059 13.47 -30.88 -2.19
N THR A 1060 13.39 -32.07 -1.59
CA THR A 1060 12.91 -32.24 -0.22
C THR A 1060 13.97 -31.82 0.80
N GLN A 1061 13.51 -31.18 1.88
CA GLN A 1061 14.28 -31.04 3.12
C GLN A 1061 13.68 -32.02 4.12
N ARG A 1062 14.38 -33.13 4.40
CA ARG A 1062 13.84 -34.22 5.22
C ARG A 1062 14.19 -34.00 6.69
N PRO A 1063 13.20 -33.97 7.60
CA PRO A 1063 13.45 -33.94 9.04
C PRO A 1063 14.16 -35.21 9.53
N ASP A 1064 13.87 -36.35 8.90
CA ASP A 1064 14.50 -37.63 9.16
C ASP A 1064 15.25 -38.09 7.88
N PRO A 1065 16.59 -37.98 7.83
CA PRO A 1065 17.38 -38.41 6.69
C PRO A 1065 17.59 -39.93 6.64
N THR A 1066 17.14 -40.70 7.63
CA THR A 1066 17.38 -42.15 7.72
C THR A 1066 16.47 -42.97 6.79
N SER A 1067 15.40 -42.36 6.28
CA SER A 1067 14.38 -42.99 5.43
C SER A 1067 14.19 -42.25 4.09
N PRO A 1068 13.91 -42.98 2.98
CA PRO A 1068 13.61 -42.35 1.70
C PRO A 1068 12.16 -41.83 1.67
N VAL A 1069 11.91 -40.83 0.83
CA VAL A 1069 10.56 -40.32 0.52
C VAL A 1069 9.91 -41.15 -0.59
N VAL A 1070 10.72 -41.57 -1.57
CA VAL A 1070 10.29 -42.47 -2.65
C VAL A 1070 11.12 -43.75 -2.56
N LEU A 1071 10.45 -44.85 -2.18
CA LEU A 1071 11.05 -46.18 -2.12
C LEU A 1071 11.43 -46.66 -3.53
N ASN A 1072 12.46 -47.50 -3.62
CA ASN A 1072 12.95 -48.00 -4.90
C ASN A 1072 11.84 -48.76 -5.66
N GLU A 1073 11.00 -49.54 -4.97
CA GLU A 1073 9.85 -50.23 -5.58
C GLU A 1073 8.85 -49.28 -6.27
N TRP A 1074 8.72 -48.03 -5.82
CA TRP A 1074 7.78 -47.07 -6.42
C TRP A 1074 8.31 -46.49 -7.73
N ILE A 1075 9.64 -46.51 -7.93
CA ILE A 1075 10.26 -46.13 -9.21
C ILE A 1075 9.77 -47.04 -10.34
N GLY A 1076 9.51 -48.31 -10.04
CA GLY A 1076 8.93 -49.28 -10.97
C GLY A 1076 7.55 -48.87 -11.52
N LEU A 1077 6.80 -48.03 -10.79
CA LEU A 1077 5.49 -47.51 -11.21
C LEU A 1077 5.58 -46.40 -12.26
N MET A 1078 6.73 -45.73 -12.34
CA MET A 1078 6.94 -44.60 -13.26
C MET A 1078 7.13 -45.09 -14.69
N ARG A 1079 6.91 -44.19 -15.66
CA ARG A 1079 7.11 -44.50 -17.08
C ARG A 1079 8.57 -44.90 -17.37
N PRO A 1080 8.84 -45.79 -18.35
CA PRO A 1080 10.19 -46.24 -18.65
C PRO A 1080 11.16 -45.09 -19.04
N HIS A 1081 10.66 -44.06 -19.71
CA HIS A 1081 11.43 -42.87 -20.12
C HIS A 1081 11.54 -41.79 -19.03
N ALA A 1082 11.00 -42.02 -17.83
CA ALA A 1082 10.98 -41.00 -16.79
C ALA A 1082 12.39 -40.67 -16.30
N VAL A 1083 12.59 -39.41 -15.93
CA VAL A 1083 13.86 -38.89 -15.39
C VAL A 1083 13.71 -38.60 -13.89
N LEU A 1084 14.63 -39.14 -13.08
CA LEU A 1084 14.76 -38.86 -11.66
C LEU A 1084 15.82 -37.76 -11.47
N LEU A 1085 15.43 -36.61 -10.94
CA LEU A 1085 16.32 -35.49 -10.67
C LEU A 1085 16.53 -35.33 -9.17
N ASP A 1086 17.78 -35.43 -8.74
CA ASP A 1086 18.21 -35.26 -7.35
C ASP A 1086 18.87 -33.89 -7.16
N LEU A 1087 18.16 -32.96 -6.48
CA LEU A 1087 18.69 -31.64 -6.13
C LEU A 1087 19.22 -31.58 -4.69
N SER A 1088 18.79 -32.48 -3.80
CA SER A 1088 19.19 -32.50 -2.39
C SER A 1088 20.47 -33.30 -2.14
N VAL A 1089 20.75 -34.32 -2.95
CA VAL A 1089 22.01 -35.10 -3.08
C VAL A 1089 22.66 -35.52 -1.76
N ASP A 1090 21.86 -36.01 -0.82
CA ASP A 1090 22.37 -36.58 0.42
C ASP A 1090 23.23 -37.83 0.14
N PRO A 1091 24.28 -38.09 0.95
CA PRO A 1091 25.06 -39.31 0.83
C PRO A 1091 24.31 -40.51 1.42
N TYR A 1092 24.61 -41.70 0.89
CA TYR A 1092 24.25 -42.95 1.57
C TYR A 1092 25.28 -43.27 2.65
N ASP A 1093 24.82 -43.43 3.89
CA ASP A 1093 25.58 -43.91 5.01
C ASP A 1093 24.83 -45.09 5.66
N CYS A 1094 25.47 -46.25 5.69
CA CYS A 1094 24.91 -47.48 6.26
C CYS A 1094 25.25 -47.66 7.75
N ASP A 1095 25.99 -46.72 8.36
CA ASP A 1095 26.32 -46.78 9.78
C ASP A 1095 25.03 -46.84 10.64
N PRO A 1096 24.95 -47.71 11.65
CA PRO A 1096 23.73 -47.86 12.47
C PRO A 1096 23.33 -46.59 13.24
N VAL A 1097 24.28 -45.71 13.53
CA VAL A 1097 24.10 -44.48 14.33
C VAL A 1097 24.01 -43.25 13.44
N LEU A 1098 24.80 -43.19 12.35
CA LEU A 1098 24.85 -42.06 11.42
C LEU A 1098 24.07 -42.31 10.11
N ARG A 1099 23.18 -43.30 10.09
CA ARG A 1099 22.44 -43.74 8.90
C ARG A 1099 21.83 -42.55 8.15
N SER A 1100 22.10 -42.46 6.86
CA SER A 1100 21.52 -41.45 5.98
C SER A 1100 21.26 -42.08 4.62
N VAL A 1101 20.11 -41.79 4.03
CA VAL A 1101 19.74 -42.22 2.67
C VAL A 1101 19.32 -41.01 1.85
N LYS A 1102 19.19 -41.14 0.52
CA LYS A 1102 18.61 -40.09 -0.35
C LYS A 1102 17.08 -40.04 -0.29
N GLY A 1103 16.49 -38.91 -0.70
CA GLY A 1103 15.03 -38.76 -0.77
C GLY A 1103 14.38 -39.68 -1.81
N ILE A 1104 15.04 -39.89 -2.96
CA ILE A 1104 14.72 -40.96 -3.91
C ILE A 1104 15.70 -42.13 -3.69
N GLU A 1105 15.19 -43.32 -3.39
CA GLU A 1105 16.02 -44.48 -3.09
C GLU A 1105 16.62 -45.13 -4.36
N GLY A 1106 17.90 -45.50 -4.30
CA GLY A 1106 18.57 -46.30 -5.33
C GLY A 1106 19.13 -45.50 -6.50
N ILE A 1107 19.30 -44.18 -6.36
CA ILE A 1107 19.94 -43.33 -7.38
C ILE A 1107 21.43 -43.10 -7.09
N PRO A 1108 22.33 -43.09 -8.09
CA PRO A 1108 23.74 -42.81 -7.87
C PRO A 1108 23.99 -41.39 -7.37
N GLN A 1109 25.08 -41.19 -6.61
CA GLN A 1109 25.55 -39.87 -6.25
C GLN A 1109 26.49 -39.35 -7.35
N GLY A 1110 26.06 -38.32 -8.09
CA GLY A 1110 26.89 -37.72 -9.14
C GLY A 1110 27.64 -36.46 -8.72
N ASN A 1111 28.58 -36.06 -9.57
CA ASN A 1111 29.49 -34.92 -9.43
C ASN A 1111 29.56 -34.12 -10.75
N LEU A 1112 30.57 -33.26 -10.93
CA LEU A 1112 30.72 -32.49 -12.17
C LEU A 1112 31.31 -33.28 -13.36
N ASP A 1113 31.90 -34.46 -13.11
CA ASP A 1113 32.41 -35.35 -14.16
C ASP A 1113 31.30 -36.24 -14.74
N GLN A 1114 30.42 -36.74 -13.87
CA GLN A 1114 29.29 -37.59 -14.22
C GLN A 1114 28.08 -37.25 -13.36
N TYR A 1115 27.04 -36.73 -14.00
CA TYR A 1115 25.77 -36.34 -13.37
C TYR A 1115 24.52 -36.86 -14.10
N VAL A 1116 24.71 -37.68 -15.14
CA VAL A 1116 23.65 -38.40 -15.85
C VAL A 1116 23.98 -39.89 -15.79
N PHE A 1117 23.02 -40.71 -15.39
CA PHE A 1117 23.17 -42.13 -15.18
C PHE A 1117 22.08 -42.89 -15.93
N MET A 1118 22.50 -43.79 -16.81
CA MET A 1118 21.60 -44.70 -17.52
C MET A 1118 21.22 -45.87 -16.60
N PRO A 1119 20.06 -46.53 -16.80
CA PRO A 1119 19.65 -47.66 -15.95
C PRO A 1119 20.66 -48.82 -15.87
N ASP A 1120 21.51 -48.99 -16.87
CA ASP A 1120 22.55 -50.02 -16.99
C ASP A 1120 23.96 -49.53 -16.58
N ASP A 1121 24.07 -48.32 -16.04
CA ASP A 1121 25.34 -47.72 -15.62
C ASP A 1121 25.98 -48.48 -14.43
N LEU A 1122 27.30 -48.69 -14.49
CA LEU A 1122 28.07 -49.34 -13.42
C LEU A 1122 28.03 -48.56 -12.10
N ALA A 1123 27.73 -47.25 -12.14
CA ALA A 1123 27.60 -46.42 -10.94
C ALA A 1123 26.53 -46.93 -9.96
N TYR A 1124 25.52 -47.68 -10.43
CA TYR A 1124 24.52 -48.30 -9.56
C TYR A 1124 25.10 -49.44 -8.71
N GLU A 1125 26.16 -50.12 -9.20
CA GLU A 1125 26.84 -51.20 -8.46
C GLU A 1125 27.75 -50.63 -7.34
N ALA A 1126 28.09 -49.34 -7.42
CA ALA A 1126 28.85 -48.63 -6.38
C ALA A 1126 27.98 -48.13 -5.21
N ILE A 1127 26.65 -48.24 -5.32
CA ILE A 1127 25.73 -47.89 -4.23
C ILE A 1127 25.87 -48.94 -3.11
N PRO A 1128 25.95 -48.53 -1.83
CA PRO A 1128 26.13 -49.48 -0.73
C PRO A 1128 25.04 -50.58 -0.70
N PRO A 1129 25.37 -51.84 -0.36
CA PRO A 1129 24.42 -52.95 -0.35
C PRO A 1129 23.22 -52.80 0.59
N CYS A 1130 23.25 -51.81 1.50
CA CYS A 1130 22.14 -51.51 2.41
C CYS A 1130 20.98 -50.74 1.75
N VAL A 1131 21.11 -50.36 0.47
CA VAL A 1131 20.15 -49.59 -0.32
C VAL A 1131 19.64 -50.43 -1.48
N GLN A 1132 18.33 -50.43 -1.73
CA GLN A 1132 17.74 -51.16 -2.85
C GLN A 1132 17.98 -50.42 -4.18
N THR A 1133 18.46 -51.13 -5.21
CA THR A 1133 18.75 -50.57 -6.55
C THR A 1133 18.08 -51.35 -7.68
N LYS A 1134 17.04 -52.12 -7.35
CA LYS A 1134 16.36 -53.05 -8.28
C LYS A 1134 15.67 -52.32 -9.42
N GLU A 1135 14.84 -51.33 -9.09
CA GLU A 1135 14.11 -50.54 -10.07
C GLU A 1135 14.94 -49.31 -10.44
N ARG A 1136 15.27 -49.15 -11.72
CA ARG A 1136 16.13 -48.07 -12.23
C ARG A 1136 15.41 -47.28 -13.32
N ARG A 1137 15.73 -46.00 -13.41
CA ARG A 1137 15.29 -45.05 -14.46
C ARG A 1137 16.47 -44.16 -14.84
N LEU A 1138 16.28 -43.29 -15.82
CA LEU A 1138 17.25 -42.24 -16.12
C LEU A 1138 17.41 -41.39 -14.85
N ALA A 1139 18.62 -41.29 -14.32
CA ALA A 1139 18.88 -40.52 -13.11
C ALA A 1139 19.83 -39.36 -13.40
N VAL A 1140 19.53 -38.22 -12.81
CA VAL A 1140 20.27 -36.97 -12.93
C VAL A 1140 20.57 -36.50 -11.51
N SER A 1141 21.82 -36.58 -11.09
CA SER A 1141 22.24 -36.26 -9.71
C SER A 1141 23.60 -35.57 -9.75
N CYS A 1142 23.73 -34.44 -9.06
CA CYS A 1142 25.00 -33.71 -8.96
C CYS A 1142 25.04 -32.94 -7.65
N TYR A 1143 25.95 -33.28 -6.73
CA TYR A 1143 26.05 -32.54 -5.46
C TYR A 1143 26.56 -31.10 -5.66
N SER A 1144 26.89 -30.71 -6.89
CA SER A 1144 27.49 -29.44 -7.25
C SER A 1144 26.82 -28.79 -8.47
N TRP A 1145 25.49 -28.82 -8.53
CA TRP A 1145 24.70 -28.20 -9.60
C TRP A 1145 25.13 -26.78 -10.03
N PRO A 1146 25.49 -25.84 -9.13
CA PRO A 1146 25.96 -24.52 -9.54
C PRO A 1146 27.24 -24.54 -10.39
N GLY A 1147 28.05 -25.60 -10.32
CA GLY A 1147 29.28 -25.77 -11.08
C GLY A 1147 29.09 -26.03 -12.57
N ILE A 1148 27.87 -26.34 -13.04
CA ILE A 1148 27.55 -26.47 -14.48
C ILE A 1148 27.83 -25.15 -15.22
N TYR A 1149 27.54 -24.01 -14.59
CA TYR A 1149 27.86 -22.67 -15.09
C TYR A 1149 28.78 -21.94 -14.09
N PRO A 1150 30.11 -22.26 -14.12
CA PRO A 1150 31.01 -21.94 -13.03
C PRO A 1150 31.29 -20.42 -12.89
N LYS A 1151 31.33 -19.67 -14.00
CA LYS A 1151 31.59 -18.22 -13.97
C LYS A 1151 30.48 -17.45 -13.27
N GLU A 1152 29.24 -17.69 -13.68
CA GLU A 1152 28.06 -17.05 -13.12
C GLU A 1152 27.88 -17.40 -11.64
N CYS A 1153 28.20 -18.65 -11.27
CA CYS A 1153 28.21 -19.09 -9.89
C CYS A 1153 29.24 -18.34 -9.04
N MET A 1154 30.49 -18.27 -9.51
CA MET A 1154 31.58 -17.66 -8.74
C MET A 1154 31.50 -16.14 -8.67
N ASP A 1155 30.92 -15.50 -9.69
CA ASP A 1155 30.51 -14.09 -9.62
C ASP A 1155 29.54 -13.90 -8.43
N LEU A 1156 28.43 -14.64 -8.38
CA LEU A 1156 27.44 -14.52 -7.31
C LEU A 1156 28.04 -14.79 -5.92
N TYR A 1157 28.81 -15.87 -5.75
CA TYR A 1157 29.44 -16.20 -4.47
C TYR A 1157 30.47 -15.16 -4.03
N GLY A 1158 31.32 -14.66 -4.93
CA GLY A 1158 32.24 -13.56 -4.60
C GLY A 1158 31.48 -12.32 -4.11
N LYS A 1159 30.33 -12.03 -4.70
CA LYS A 1159 29.53 -10.87 -4.32
C LYS A 1159 28.80 -11.05 -2.99
N GLN A 1160 28.32 -12.25 -2.69
CA GLN A 1160 27.74 -12.59 -1.39
C GLN A 1160 28.80 -12.60 -0.27
N LEU A 1161 30.04 -12.99 -0.60
CA LEU A 1161 31.15 -13.05 0.36
C LEU A 1161 31.79 -11.70 0.66
N ALA A 1162 31.78 -10.76 -0.29
CA ALA A 1162 32.50 -9.50 -0.16
C ALA A 1162 32.15 -8.71 1.13
N PRO A 1163 30.89 -8.54 1.55
CA PRO A 1163 30.57 -7.81 2.78
C PRO A 1163 31.08 -8.50 4.05
N LEU A 1164 31.10 -9.84 4.05
CA LEU A 1164 31.56 -10.63 5.19
C LEU A 1164 33.07 -10.50 5.36
N LEU A 1165 33.81 -10.60 4.26
CA LEU A 1165 35.27 -10.41 4.25
C LEU A 1165 35.65 -8.95 4.55
N HIS A 1166 34.83 -7.99 4.12
CA HIS A 1166 35.01 -6.60 4.52
C HIS A 1166 34.83 -6.40 6.03
N GLU A 1167 33.84 -7.03 6.65
CA GLU A 1167 33.66 -6.97 8.12
C GLU A 1167 34.84 -7.64 8.85
N ILE A 1168 35.35 -8.77 8.35
CA ILE A 1168 36.56 -9.42 8.91
C ILE A 1168 37.78 -8.51 8.81
N ALA A 1169 37.99 -7.86 7.65
CA ALA A 1169 39.06 -6.88 7.48
C ALA A 1169 38.92 -5.71 8.46
N LYS A 1170 37.68 -5.19 8.60
CA LYS A 1170 37.36 -4.09 9.51
C LYS A 1170 37.67 -4.42 10.97
N ARG A 1171 37.42 -5.65 11.39
CA ARG A 1171 37.72 -6.15 12.73
C ARG A 1171 39.16 -6.63 12.90
N ARG A 1172 39.98 -6.56 11.84
CA ARG A 1172 41.37 -7.04 11.83
C ARG A 1172 41.48 -8.51 12.24
N GLY A 1173 40.53 -9.33 11.80
CA GLY A 1173 40.56 -10.78 11.97
C GLY A 1173 39.27 -11.35 12.55
N VAL A 1174 39.13 -12.67 12.41
CA VAL A 1174 37.94 -13.43 12.81
C VAL A 1174 37.77 -13.51 14.34
N GLN A 1175 38.85 -13.41 15.10
CA GLN A 1175 38.88 -13.44 16.56
C GLN A 1175 38.17 -12.23 17.21
N ASN A 1176 37.99 -11.14 16.46
CA ASN A 1176 37.35 -9.90 16.93
C ASN A 1176 35.89 -9.77 16.44
N ILE A 1177 35.31 -10.85 15.91
CA ILE A 1177 33.91 -10.88 15.50
C ILE A 1177 33.01 -11.01 16.73
N ASP A 1178 32.17 -10.00 16.95
CA ASP A 1178 31.19 -10.00 18.04
C ASP A 1178 29.90 -10.74 17.63
N ARG A 1179 29.55 -11.80 18.36
CA ARG A 1179 28.35 -12.62 18.09
C ARG A 1179 27.05 -11.86 18.29
N ASP A 1180 27.07 -10.78 19.08
CA ASP A 1180 25.93 -9.91 19.33
C ASP A 1180 26.08 -8.56 18.61
N GLY A 1181 27.11 -8.44 17.75
CA GLY A 1181 27.49 -7.22 17.05
C GLY A 1181 26.57 -6.86 15.88
N SER A 1182 27.15 -6.25 14.84
CA SER A 1182 26.41 -5.88 13.62
C SER A 1182 25.85 -7.11 12.88
N PHE A 1183 24.90 -6.90 11.96
CA PHE A 1183 24.27 -7.98 11.17
C PHE A 1183 25.28 -9.01 10.61
N PHE A 1184 26.33 -8.54 9.93
CA PHE A 1184 27.36 -9.43 9.37
C PHE A 1184 28.22 -10.09 10.45
N GLN A 1185 28.50 -9.43 11.58
CA GLN A 1185 29.23 -10.06 12.69
C GLN A 1185 28.41 -11.18 13.32
N ARG A 1186 27.10 -11.00 13.52
CA ARG A 1186 26.21 -12.07 14.02
C ARG A 1186 26.14 -13.24 13.04
N ALA A 1187 26.03 -12.95 11.74
CA ALA A 1187 25.99 -13.97 10.69
C ALA A 1187 27.30 -14.79 10.61
N ILE A 1188 28.45 -14.11 10.67
CA ILE A 1188 29.78 -14.75 10.73
C ILE A 1188 29.92 -15.54 12.03
N GLY A 1189 29.57 -14.93 13.17
CA GLY A 1189 29.68 -15.52 14.50
C GLY A 1189 28.89 -16.82 14.64
N ARG A 1190 27.70 -16.93 14.04
CA ARG A 1190 26.94 -18.20 13.97
C ARG A 1190 27.61 -19.30 13.15
N ALA A 1191 28.39 -18.92 12.14
CA ALA A 1191 29.07 -19.83 11.24
C ALA A 1191 30.48 -20.24 11.69
N MET A 1192 31.03 -19.61 12.74
CA MET A 1192 32.34 -19.92 13.29
C MET A 1192 32.36 -21.27 14.04
N LEU A 1193 33.45 -22.03 13.90
CA LEU A 1193 33.64 -23.34 14.52
C LEU A 1193 33.74 -23.25 16.05
N SER A 1194 34.44 -22.23 16.57
CA SER A 1194 34.50 -21.93 18.01
C SER A 1194 33.11 -21.73 18.65
N ASN A 1195 32.16 -21.31 17.83
CA ASN A 1195 30.79 -21.01 18.22
C ASN A 1195 29.81 -22.16 17.96
N TRP A 1196 30.27 -23.21 17.26
CA TRP A 1196 29.51 -24.41 16.95
C TRP A 1196 29.51 -25.40 18.11
N LYS A 1197 28.38 -25.51 18.80
CA LYS A 1197 28.14 -26.51 19.84
C LYS A 1197 27.70 -27.83 19.20
N ASN A 1198 28.26 -28.95 19.65
CA ASN A 1198 27.85 -30.27 19.18
C ASN A 1198 26.36 -30.48 19.50
N ILE A 1199 25.59 -30.89 18.50
CA ILE A 1199 24.19 -31.31 18.64
C ILE A 1199 24.17 -32.54 19.55
N ASP A 1200 23.28 -32.58 20.55
CA ASP A 1200 23.13 -33.77 21.41
C ASP A 1200 22.60 -34.97 20.60
N GLU A 1201 22.70 -36.18 21.15
CA GLU A 1201 22.22 -37.43 20.51
C GLU A 1201 20.71 -37.44 20.17
N LYS A 1202 19.96 -36.37 20.49
CA LYS A 1202 18.53 -36.21 20.22
C LYS A 1202 18.19 -35.12 19.19
N GLY A 1203 19.19 -34.56 18.51
CA GLY A 1203 18.94 -33.75 17.31
C GLY A 1203 18.22 -32.42 17.54
N LYS A 1204 18.37 -31.80 18.72
CA LYS A 1204 17.97 -30.39 18.93
C LYS A 1204 19.20 -29.52 19.12
N GLN A 1205 19.22 -28.38 18.41
CA GLN A 1205 20.18 -27.29 18.62
C GLN A 1205 20.01 -26.65 20.01
#